data_AF-A0A7V4J346-F1
#
_entry.id   AF-A0A7V4J346-F1
#
_cell.length_a   1.000
_cell.length_b   1.000
_cell.length_c   1.000
_cell.angle_alpha   90.00
_cell.angle_beta   90.00
_cell.angle_gamma   90.00
#
_symmetry.space_group_name_H-M   'P 1'
#
loop_
_entity.id
_entity.type
_entity.pdbx_description
1 polymer ?
#
loop_
_entity_poly.entity_id
_entity_poly.type
_entity_poly.pdbx_seq_one_letter_code
_entity_poly.pdbx_strand_id
1 'polypeptide(L)'
;MAQRTHKFGVDANRPIVVEPGTRLGSLADTVADPKAIAETGAAWVRVNFVLGPWLSPTDRSRFQGRTWAETYATIIDRFRDQGLNIYGLIGHEAVKTLPDFFRDARSQMSPPDVATAQNWLTRYAATFSEIVGMFAGRVGIFEMFNEPDDWHGASRPWIHPTWFAEMLDTVYRKVKLDLGTRPVQLISGPLQGLEVNENRAPTQYLREVYQYGQQALGWGQPGRPYPFDGVGYHLYVREGYNGDWAAHEYQVRQLYRRYLDGMLRVIRAAEGPSTSRQLYISELGWPTNRGSAEELTFQARSLRLAFELLQAEPSVAVVIWFCTEDFDPGHKHYGLYHMRRVTPDGRKPAFYYFKEFCQRFGVGVIWGVLRDSAGVAQPGYQLTLSGPGGTQTAITGRDGTFRFEALPAGTHTLSIAAAGLSRTVDCDGQSAVRVDLTLPQAEPPRTGAITGLVRDANGQPVAGRQVTLSDAATTRSATTDASGVYRFEGLAAGVYVLRVADGDVVRNVWSNGATPVALDVTLPSPAAAPAGVIAGTLRDAVGAPQAMRPIILTSDLLSRTVTTDAAGRYRFDGLPAGAYTIHIQGVTAVPQTVHSDGQTPVTLDLVLPAALPPARSSVAGHLRDQAGIGVGGRSITLELLSAGLARTVTTEADGSYRFEGLPGGSYRLRVGDGELVRSVWLDGRAPVMLDLMLPAPVTPAGLGRISGTLRDREGRPQAGRVVNLVGGGVSLTTVSDVAGAYRFDGLAAATYLLTVPAAGLARYVISNGQSPTQLDLIV
;
A
#
# COMPACT_ATOMS: atom_id res chain seq x y z
N MET A 1 -9.32 18.02 -15.44
CA MET A 1 -8.27 17.11 -15.08
C MET A 1 -8.60 15.90 -15.89
N ALA A 2 -7.83 15.65 -16.94
CA ALA A 2 -7.83 14.31 -17.49
C ALA A 2 -7.51 13.38 -16.32
N GLN A 3 -8.32 12.34 -16.13
CA GLN A 3 -8.11 11.37 -15.08
C GLN A 3 -6.70 10.78 -15.26
N ARG A 4 -5.88 10.66 -14.21
CA ARG A 4 -4.62 9.91 -14.31
C ARG A 4 -4.96 8.44 -14.57
N THR A 5 -4.20 7.74 -15.42
CA THR A 5 -4.54 6.35 -15.81
C THR A 5 -3.31 5.46 -15.99
N HIS A 6 -3.48 4.16 -15.73
CA HIS A 6 -2.46 3.12 -15.97
C HIS A 6 -2.49 2.59 -17.41
N LYS A 7 -2.98 3.34 -18.41
CA LYS A 7 -3.33 2.75 -19.71
C LYS A 7 -2.16 2.57 -20.69
N PHE A 8 -0.98 3.16 -20.43
CA PHE A 8 0.05 3.31 -21.47
C PHE A 8 1.14 2.24 -21.39
N GLY A 9 1.55 1.75 -22.56
CA GLY A 9 2.63 0.78 -22.69
C GLY A 9 3.47 0.91 -23.95
N VAL A 10 4.49 0.07 -24.02
CA VAL A 10 5.40 -0.06 -25.17
C VAL A 10 5.52 -1.53 -25.55
N ASP A 11 5.55 -1.80 -26.85
CA ASP A 11 5.85 -3.13 -27.37
C ASP A 11 7.34 -3.45 -27.24
N ALA A 12 7.65 -4.62 -26.67
CA ALA A 12 9.03 -5.03 -26.40
C ALA A 12 9.81 -5.50 -27.63
N ASN A 13 9.24 -5.35 -28.83
CA ASN A 13 9.70 -6.00 -30.05
C ASN A 13 9.68 -7.54 -29.89
N ARG A 14 10.37 -8.23 -30.80
CA ARG A 14 10.52 -9.68 -30.80
C ARG A 14 11.33 -10.13 -29.57
N PRO A 15 10.78 -10.96 -28.66
CA PRO A 15 11.48 -11.30 -27.41
C PRO A 15 12.58 -12.37 -27.55
N ILE A 16 12.50 -13.21 -28.58
CA ILE A 16 13.47 -14.31 -28.81
C ILE A 16 14.09 -14.15 -30.19
N VAL A 17 15.40 -13.96 -30.26
CA VAL A 17 16.16 -13.98 -31.51
C VAL A 17 16.56 -15.42 -31.84
N VAL A 18 16.33 -15.82 -33.07
CA VAL A 18 16.72 -17.12 -33.64
C VAL A 18 17.61 -16.78 -34.81
N GLU A 19 18.89 -17.12 -34.69
CA GLU A 19 19.85 -16.88 -35.77
C GLU A 19 19.54 -17.82 -36.96
N PRO A 20 19.57 -17.31 -38.20
CA PRO A 20 19.37 -18.14 -39.38
C PRO A 20 20.31 -19.35 -39.39
N GLY A 21 19.76 -20.56 -39.55
CA GLY A 21 20.52 -21.80 -39.64
C GLY A 21 21.02 -22.37 -38.30
N THR A 22 20.73 -21.74 -37.16
CA THR A 22 21.06 -22.28 -35.83
C THR A 22 19.80 -22.71 -35.07
N ARG A 23 19.98 -23.50 -34.01
CA ARG A 23 18.92 -23.77 -33.01
C ARG A 23 19.02 -22.83 -31.79
N LEU A 24 19.81 -21.76 -31.86
CA LEU A 24 20.01 -20.86 -30.74
C LEU A 24 18.83 -19.89 -30.65
N GLY A 25 18.07 -19.96 -29.55
CA GLY A 25 17.10 -18.95 -29.15
C GLY A 25 17.68 -18.10 -28.03
N SER A 26 18.25 -16.94 -28.35
CA SER A 26 18.70 -15.97 -27.36
C SER A 26 17.60 -14.95 -27.06
N LEU A 27 17.69 -14.32 -25.89
CA LEU A 27 16.86 -13.16 -25.58
C LEU A 27 17.26 -12.00 -26.50
N ALA A 28 16.28 -11.28 -27.03
CA ALA A 28 16.54 -10.00 -27.69
C ALA A 28 17.01 -8.96 -26.69
N ASP A 29 17.79 -7.97 -27.15
CA ASP A 29 18.36 -6.93 -26.29
C ASP A 29 17.27 -6.13 -25.55
N THR A 30 16.15 -5.87 -26.21
CA THR A 30 14.98 -5.15 -25.67
C THR A 30 14.33 -5.82 -24.46
N VAL A 31 14.40 -7.16 -24.37
CA VAL A 31 13.91 -7.93 -23.22
C VAL A 31 15.03 -8.40 -22.30
N ALA A 32 16.28 -8.30 -22.76
CA ALA A 32 17.44 -8.56 -21.95
C ALA A 32 17.65 -7.46 -20.90
N ASP A 33 17.45 -6.20 -21.30
CA ASP A 33 17.45 -5.04 -20.41
C ASP A 33 16.06 -4.36 -20.34
N PRO A 34 15.22 -4.70 -19.34
CA PRO A 34 13.89 -4.12 -19.20
C PRO A 34 13.91 -2.63 -18.83
N LYS A 35 15.06 -2.08 -18.42
CA LYS A 35 15.17 -0.69 -17.95
C LYS A 35 14.84 0.31 -19.04
N ALA A 36 15.16 0.00 -20.29
CA ALA A 36 14.89 0.88 -21.42
C ALA A 36 13.40 1.17 -21.62
N ILE A 37 12.55 0.16 -21.40
CA ILE A 37 11.10 0.37 -21.40
C ILE A 37 10.66 1.04 -20.10
N ALA A 38 11.17 0.59 -18.95
CA ALA A 38 10.77 1.15 -17.66
C ALA A 38 11.09 2.65 -17.50
N GLU A 39 12.21 3.12 -18.06
CA GLU A 39 12.63 4.52 -17.98
C GLU A 39 11.73 5.49 -18.76
N THR A 40 10.86 4.96 -19.62
CA THR A 40 9.79 5.72 -20.27
C THR A 40 8.65 6.05 -19.32
N GLY A 41 8.56 5.40 -18.14
CA GLY A 41 7.42 5.54 -17.25
C GLY A 41 6.16 4.80 -17.72
N ALA A 42 6.26 3.94 -18.73
CA ALA A 42 5.17 3.06 -19.15
C ALA A 42 4.62 2.24 -17.97
N ALA A 43 3.32 2.00 -17.95
CA ALA A 43 2.68 1.10 -16.99
C ALA A 43 2.63 -0.35 -17.50
N TRP A 44 2.60 -0.53 -18.83
CA TRP A 44 2.53 -1.82 -19.49
C TRP A 44 3.69 -2.06 -20.44
N VAL A 45 4.05 -3.33 -20.61
CA VAL A 45 4.88 -3.80 -21.71
C VAL A 45 4.14 -4.91 -22.46
N ARG A 46 4.11 -4.82 -23.79
CA ARG A 46 3.58 -5.89 -24.64
C ARG A 46 4.68 -6.88 -24.99
N VAL A 47 4.41 -8.17 -24.78
CA VAL A 47 5.35 -9.27 -25.01
C VAL A 47 4.67 -10.36 -25.82
N ASN A 48 5.29 -10.75 -26.93
CA ASN A 48 4.78 -11.81 -27.80
C ASN A 48 5.28 -13.18 -27.32
N PHE A 49 4.38 -14.11 -27.04
CA PHE A 49 4.74 -15.49 -26.73
C PHE A 49 4.95 -16.27 -28.02
N VAL A 50 6.21 -16.50 -28.36
CA VAL A 50 6.67 -17.22 -29.55
C VAL A 50 7.45 -18.46 -29.14
N LEU A 51 7.40 -19.52 -29.96
CA LEU A 51 8.12 -20.76 -29.64
C LEU A 51 9.63 -20.68 -29.84
N GLY A 52 10.13 -19.80 -30.72
CA GLY A 52 11.55 -19.78 -31.09
C GLY A 52 12.06 -21.19 -31.47
N PRO A 53 13.15 -21.71 -30.88
CA PRO A 53 13.67 -23.05 -31.16
C PRO A 53 12.89 -24.20 -30.50
N TRP A 54 12.06 -23.94 -29.49
CA TRP A 54 11.31 -24.97 -28.76
C TRP A 54 10.12 -25.50 -29.58
N LEU A 55 9.65 -26.71 -29.27
CA LEU A 55 8.50 -27.32 -29.94
C LEU A 55 7.15 -26.92 -29.32
N SER A 56 7.15 -26.60 -28.02
CA SER A 56 5.96 -26.20 -27.26
C SER A 56 6.36 -25.47 -25.97
N PRO A 57 5.42 -24.83 -25.25
CA PRO A 57 5.69 -24.24 -23.93
C PRO A 57 6.18 -25.24 -22.87
N THR A 58 5.80 -26.51 -23.01
CA THR A 58 6.15 -27.59 -22.08
C THR A 58 7.39 -28.38 -22.52
N ASP A 59 8.02 -28.00 -23.64
CA ASP A 59 9.28 -28.56 -24.10
C ASP A 59 10.41 -28.32 -23.09
N ARG A 60 11.05 -29.42 -22.67
CA ARG A 60 12.14 -29.41 -21.67
C ARG A 60 13.53 -29.27 -22.28
N SER A 61 13.63 -29.16 -23.60
CA SER A 61 14.89 -28.87 -24.30
C SER A 61 15.46 -27.53 -23.81
N ARG A 62 16.77 -27.47 -23.61
CA ARG A 62 17.45 -26.27 -23.12
C ARG A 62 18.20 -25.57 -24.24
N PHE A 63 17.85 -24.31 -24.52
CA PHE A 63 18.62 -23.42 -25.39
C PHE A 63 19.11 -22.26 -24.54
N GLN A 64 20.39 -21.89 -24.69
CA GLN A 64 21.05 -20.92 -23.80
C GLN A 64 20.84 -21.26 -22.30
N GLY A 65 20.87 -22.57 -21.99
CA GLY A 65 20.72 -23.11 -20.64
C GLY A 65 19.30 -23.12 -20.08
N ARG A 66 18.28 -22.63 -20.79
CA ARG A 66 16.89 -22.49 -20.28
C ARG A 66 15.89 -23.27 -21.13
N THR A 67 14.83 -23.77 -20.50
CA THR A 67 13.62 -24.25 -21.19
C THR A 67 12.78 -23.06 -21.70
N TRP A 68 11.73 -23.32 -22.47
CA TRP A 68 10.81 -22.27 -22.91
C TRP A 68 10.19 -21.54 -21.71
N ALA A 69 9.68 -22.32 -20.74
CA ALA A 69 9.03 -21.79 -19.55
C ALA A 69 9.99 -20.96 -18.68
N GLU A 70 11.24 -21.42 -18.49
CA GLU A 70 12.26 -20.65 -17.76
C GLU A 70 12.67 -19.37 -18.50
N THR A 71 12.70 -19.40 -19.84
CA THR A 71 13.01 -18.24 -20.67
C THR A 71 11.93 -17.16 -20.52
N TYR A 72 10.66 -17.51 -20.68
CA TYR A 72 9.57 -16.54 -20.50
C TYR A 72 9.36 -16.12 -19.06
N ALA A 73 9.57 -17.00 -18.08
CA ALA A 73 9.64 -16.60 -16.68
C ALA A 73 10.70 -15.51 -16.47
N THR A 74 11.90 -15.70 -17.03
CA THR A 74 12.98 -14.70 -16.96
C THR A 74 12.56 -13.36 -17.58
N ILE A 75 11.95 -13.36 -18.76
CA ILE A 75 11.49 -12.13 -19.44
C ILE A 75 10.43 -11.41 -18.60
N ILE A 76 9.39 -12.14 -18.16
CA ILE A 76 8.27 -11.61 -17.39
C ILE A 76 8.76 -11.04 -16.06
N ASP A 77 9.56 -11.81 -15.33
CA ASP A 77 10.02 -11.42 -14.00
C ASP A 77 10.95 -10.20 -14.10
N ARG A 78 11.78 -10.07 -15.15
CA ARG A 78 12.61 -8.88 -15.41
C ARG A 78 11.78 -7.61 -15.59
N PHE A 79 10.70 -7.65 -16.35
CA PHE A 79 9.83 -6.48 -16.53
C PHE A 79 9.03 -6.17 -15.26
N ARG A 80 8.51 -7.19 -14.57
CA ARG A 80 7.83 -7.00 -13.28
C ARG A 80 8.77 -6.45 -12.22
N ASP A 81 10.04 -6.83 -12.24
CA ASP A 81 11.12 -6.27 -11.40
C ASP A 81 11.45 -4.80 -11.73
N GLN A 82 10.86 -4.24 -12.79
CA GLN A 82 10.85 -2.80 -13.06
C GLN A 82 9.48 -2.15 -12.81
N GLY A 83 8.49 -2.90 -12.30
CA GLY A 83 7.16 -2.40 -11.98
C GLY A 83 6.18 -2.36 -13.15
N LEU A 84 6.54 -2.95 -14.29
CA LEU A 84 5.70 -3.03 -15.49
C LEU A 84 4.68 -4.17 -15.38
N ASN A 85 3.46 -3.89 -15.81
CA ASN A 85 2.46 -4.92 -16.05
C ASN A 85 2.69 -5.56 -17.42
N ILE A 86 2.40 -6.87 -17.55
CA ILE A 86 2.60 -7.59 -18.81
C ILE A 86 1.29 -7.70 -19.58
N TYR A 87 1.31 -7.26 -20.84
CA TYR A 87 0.32 -7.53 -21.88
C TYR A 87 0.86 -8.62 -22.80
N GLY A 88 0.31 -9.83 -22.73
CA GLY A 88 0.83 -11.01 -23.43
C GLY A 88 0.07 -11.33 -24.71
N LEU A 89 0.69 -11.18 -25.88
CA LEU A 89 0.11 -11.69 -27.14
C LEU A 89 0.47 -13.17 -27.31
N ILE A 90 -0.52 -14.05 -27.49
CA ILE A 90 -0.30 -15.45 -27.87
C ILE A 90 -0.84 -15.65 -29.29
N GLY A 91 0.05 -15.48 -30.27
CA GLY A 91 -0.26 -15.57 -31.70
C GLY A 91 -0.08 -16.97 -32.28
N HIS A 92 -0.14 -17.06 -33.61
CA HIS A 92 0.17 -18.28 -34.35
C HIS A 92 1.61 -18.77 -34.07
N GLU A 93 2.55 -17.88 -33.76
CA GLU A 93 3.96 -18.21 -33.46
C GLU A 93 4.15 -19.05 -32.19
N ALA A 94 3.11 -19.17 -31.36
CA ALA A 94 3.06 -20.11 -30.24
C ALA A 94 2.82 -21.57 -30.72
N VAL A 95 2.59 -21.78 -32.02
CA VAL A 95 2.34 -23.07 -32.67
C VAL A 95 3.19 -23.17 -33.95
N LYS A 96 3.84 -24.30 -34.21
CA LYS A 96 4.83 -24.42 -35.31
C LYS A 96 4.28 -24.34 -36.74
N THR A 97 2.98 -24.51 -36.92
CA THR A 97 2.34 -24.65 -38.24
C THR A 97 1.55 -23.40 -38.59
N LEU A 98 1.71 -22.88 -39.80
CA LEU A 98 0.97 -21.72 -40.27
C LEU A 98 -0.54 -22.01 -40.36
N PRO A 99 -1.40 -21.01 -40.05
CA PRO A 99 -2.85 -21.16 -40.01
C PRO A 99 -3.56 -20.92 -41.37
N ASP A 100 -2.86 -21.01 -42.51
CA ASP A 100 -3.41 -20.60 -43.82
C ASP A 100 -4.67 -21.37 -44.29
N PHE A 101 -4.94 -22.55 -43.73
CA PHE A 101 -6.15 -23.32 -44.01
C PHE A 101 -7.43 -22.75 -43.37
N PHE A 102 -7.33 -21.70 -42.55
CA PHE A 102 -8.50 -21.02 -41.97
C PHE A 102 -9.11 -19.94 -42.85
N ARG A 103 -8.57 -19.71 -44.06
CA ARG A 103 -9.04 -18.63 -44.96
C ARG A 103 -10.46 -18.85 -45.50
N ASP A 104 -10.86 -20.11 -45.66
CA ASP A 104 -12.19 -20.49 -46.13
C ASP A 104 -13.17 -20.69 -44.97
N ALA A 105 -14.45 -20.39 -45.22
CA ALA A 105 -15.51 -20.71 -44.27
C ALA A 105 -15.58 -22.22 -44.07
N ARG A 106 -15.84 -22.67 -42.83
CA ARG A 106 -15.97 -24.10 -42.50
C ARG A 106 -16.94 -24.86 -43.42
N SER A 107 -18.03 -24.21 -43.84
CA SER A 107 -19.03 -24.79 -44.74
C SER A 107 -18.55 -24.97 -46.19
N GLN A 108 -17.42 -24.36 -46.57
CA GLN A 108 -16.82 -24.42 -47.90
C GLN A 108 -15.62 -25.38 -47.95
N MET A 109 -15.22 -25.94 -46.80
CA MET A 109 -14.04 -26.80 -46.67
C MET A 109 -14.42 -28.28 -46.80
N SER A 110 -13.48 -29.09 -47.29
CA SER A 110 -13.64 -30.54 -47.30
C SER A 110 -13.56 -31.11 -45.87
N PRO A 111 -14.15 -32.28 -45.56
CA PRO A 111 -14.04 -32.87 -44.22
C PRO A 111 -12.60 -33.05 -43.71
N PRO A 112 -11.62 -33.49 -44.53
CA PRO A 112 -10.21 -33.52 -44.12
C PRO A 112 -9.62 -32.15 -43.77
N ASP A 113 -9.97 -31.10 -44.51
CA ASP A 113 -9.47 -29.74 -44.23
C ASP A 113 -10.07 -29.21 -42.92
N VAL A 114 -11.36 -29.46 -42.69
CA VAL A 114 -12.03 -29.13 -41.42
C VAL A 114 -11.36 -29.86 -40.25
N ALA A 115 -11.04 -31.14 -40.41
CA ALA A 115 -10.33 -31.90 -39.37
C ALA A 115 -8.91 -31.34 -39.11
N THR A 116 -8.20 -30.92 -40.15
CA THR A 116 -6.89 -30.27 -40.04
C THR A 116 -6.98 -28.95 -39.26
N ALA A 117 -7.97 -28.13 -39.60
CA ALA A 117 -8.27 -26.87 -38.92
C ALA A 117 -8.61 -27.08 -37.44
N GLN A 118 -9.48 -28.04 -37.14
CA GLN A 118 -9.85 -28.39 -35.76
C GLN A 118 -8.68 -28.93 -34.93
N ASN A 119 -7.82 -29.76 -35.53
CA ASN A 119 -6.62 -30.26 -34.86
C ASN A 119 -5.65 -29.12 -34.53
N TRP A 120 -5.49 -28.15 -35.43
CA TRP A 120 -4.69 -26.96 -35.15
C TRP A 120 -5.31 -26.12 -34.05
N LEU A 121 -6.60 -25.82 -34.13
CA LEU A 121 -7.33 -25.06 -33.11
C LEU A 121 -7.21 -25.71 -31.73
N THR A 122 -7.35 -27.03 -31.66
CA THR A 122 -7.20 -27.79 -30.41
C THR A 122 -5.79 -27.63 -29.84
N ARG A 123 -4.75 -27.70 -30.67
CA ARG A 123 -3.36 -27.47 -30.25
C ARG A 123 -3.13 -26.03 -29.81
N TYR A 124 -3.60 -25.05 -30.58
CA TYR A 124 -3.48 -23.64 -30.22
C TYR A 124 -4.15 -23.34 -28.88
N ALA A 125 -5.36 -23.84 -28.65
CA ALA A 125 -6.07 -23.63 -27.40
C ALA A 125 -5.42 -24.36 -26.22
N ALA A 126 -4.83 -25.54 -26.44
CA ALA A 126 -4.02 -26.23 -25.43
C ALA A 126 -2.76 -25.42 -25.08
N THR A 127 -1.99 -25.01 -26.08
CA THR A 127 -0.81 -24.13 -25.91
C THR A 127 -1.18 -22.85 -25.16
N PHE A 128 -2.26 -22.18 -25.56
CA PHE A 128 -2.72 -20.95 -24.90
C PHE A 128 -3.01 -21.19 -23.42
N SER A 129 -3.76 -22.27 -23.13
CA SER A 129 -4.07 -22.70 -21.76
C SER A 129 -2.82 -23.03 -20.96
N GLU A 130 -1.82 -23.70 -21.54
CA GLU A 130 -0.55 -24.01 -20.88
C GLU A 130 0.19 -22.74 -20.49
N ILE A 131 0.31 -21.77 -21.40
CA ILE A 131 0.98 -20.48 -21.15
C ILE A 131 0.24 -19.71 -20.04
N VAL A 132 -1.09 -19.61 -20.13
CA VAL A 132 -1.88 -18.95 -19.08
C VAL A 132 -1.72 -19.68 -17.74
N GLY A 133 -1.75 -21.01 -17.71
CA GLY A 133 -1.52 -21.79 -16.49
C GLY A 133 -0.16 -21.52 -15.84
N MET A 134 0.89 -21.27 -16.64
CA MET A 134 2.23 -20.94 -16.14
C MET A 134 2.34 -19.49 -15.60
N PHE A 135 1.52 -18.56 -16.11
CA PHE A 135 1.75 -17.12 -15.94
C PHE A 135 0.54 -16.28 -15.48
N ALA A 136 -0.62 -16.88 -15.20
CA ALA A 136 -1.84 -16.17 -14.77
C ALA A 136 -1.66 -15.25 -13.54
N GLY A 137 -0.69 -15.53 -12.67
CA GLY A 137 -0.36 -14.68 -11.52
C GLY A 137 0.69 -13.59 -11.79
N ARG A 138 1.24 -13.54 -13.02
CA ARG A 138 2.35 -12.66 -13.41
C ARG A 138 2.05 -11.82 -14.64
N VAL A 139 1.07 -12.23 -15.44
CA VAL A 139 0.62 -11.52 -16.65
C VAL A 139 -0.80 -11.04 -16.43
N GLY A 140 -1.02 -9.74 -16.65
CA GLY A 140 -2.32 -9.11 -16.36
C GLY A 140 -3.35 -9.32 -17.46
N ILE A 141 -2.89 -9.33 -18.72
CA ILE A 141 -3.72 -9.41 -19.91
C ILE A 141 -3.13 -10.42 -20.88
N PHE A 142 -3.96 -11.30 -21.45
CA PHE A 142 -3.60 -12.13 -22.60
C PHE A 142 -4.47 -11.79 -23.81
N GLU A 143 -3.83 -11.50 -24.92
CA GLU A 143 -4.45 -11.22 -26.21
C GLU A 143 -4.35 -12.44 -27.13
N MET A 144 -5.47 -12.78 -27.76
CA MET A 144 -5.60 -13.99 -28.56
C MET A 144 -5.40 -13.74 -30.05
N PHE A 145 -4.33 -14.29 -30.64
CA PHE A 145 -4.08 -14.21 -32.08
C PHE A 145 -3.81 -12.77 -32.57
N ASN A 146 -2.84 -12.60 -33.47
CA ASN A 146 -2.50 -11.28 -34.00
C ASN A 146 -3.17 -11.11 -35.37
N GLU A 147 -3.95 -10.02 -35.53
CA GLU A 147 -4.44 -9.55 -36.83
C GLU A 147 -5.11 -10.64 -37.70
N PRO A 148 -6.15 -11.32 -37.19
CA PRO A 148 -6.83 -12.38 -37.94
C PRO A 148 -7.50 -11.87 -39.23
N ASP A 149 -7.75 -10.55 -39.31
CA ASP A 149 -8.33 -9.85 -40.45
C ASP A 149 -7.29 -9.33 -41.47
N ASP A 150 -5.98 -9.51 -41.23
CA ASP A 150 -4.94 -9.25 -42.25
C ASP A 150 -5.08 -10.23 -43.41
N TRP A 151 -4.85 -9.79 -44.64
CA TRP A 151 -4.94 -10.62 -45.83
C TRP A 151 -3.63 -11.34 -46.15
N HIS A 152 -2.49 -10.85 -45.65
CA HIS A 152 -1.15 -11.36 -45.98
C HIS A 152 -0.91 -11.48 -47.50
N GLY A 153 -1.35 -10.48 -48.26
CA GLY A 153 -1.25 -10.45 -49.72
C GLY A 153 -2.25 -11.36 -50.46
N ALA A 154 -3.17 -12.02 -49.75
CA ALA A 154 -4.26 -12.78 -50.36
C ALA A 154 -5.49 -11.90 -50.70
N SER A 155 -6.55 -12.51 -51.21
CA SER A 155 -7.82 -11.83 -51.57
C SER A 155 -8.86 -11.79 -50.43
N ARG A 156 -8.50 -12.29 -49.25
CA ARG A 156 -9.41 -12.48 -48.11
C ARG A 156 -8.61 -12.57 -46.80
N PRO A 157 -9.28 -12.37 -45.64
CA PRO A 157 -8.66 -12.47 -44.33
C PRO A 157 -7.88 -13.77 -44.11
N TRP A 158 -6.86 -13.69 -43.25
CA TRP A 158 -6.03 -14.83 -42.89
C TRP A 158 -6.83 -15.91 -42.19
N ILE A 159 -7.68 -15.47 -41.25
CA ILE A 159 -8.61 -16.32 -40.54
C ILE A 159 -10.02 -15.88 -40.91
N HIS A 160 -10.84 -16.80 -41.42
CA HIS A 160 -12.24 -16.52 -41.68
C HIS A 160 -12.98 -16.18 -40.35
N PRO A 161 -13.89 -15.19 -40.31
CA PRO A 161 -14.60 -14.75 -39.10
C PRO A 161 -15.22 -15.88 -38.27
N THR A 162 -15.79 -16.89 -38.93
CA THR A 162 -16.40 -18.05 -38.25
C THR A 162 -15.37 -18.88 -37.49
N TRP A 163 -14.18 -19.06 -38.06
CA TRP A 163 -13.09 -19.80 -37.41
C TRP A 163 -12.50 -19.00 -36.26
N PHE A 164 -12.39 -17.68 -36.40
CA PHE A 164 -11.95 -16.83 -35.30
C PHE A 164 -12.95 -16.85 -34.13
N ALA A 165 -14.26 -16.87 -34.40
CA ALA A 165 -15.26 -17.10 -33.36
C ALA A 165 -15.07 -18.46 -32.65
N GLU A 166 -14.79 -19.54 -33.38
CA GLU A 166 -14.48 -20.85 -32.76
C GLU A 166 -13.18 -20.81 -31.93
N MET A 167 -12.15 -20.08 -32.39
CA MET A 167 -10.91 -19.85 -31.63
C MET A 167 -11.18 -19.15 -30.30
N LEU A 168 -11.91 -18.03 -30.35
CA LEU A 168 -12.34 -17.25 -29.19
C LEU A 168 -13.06 -18.13 -28.17
N ASP A 169 -14.11 -18.83 -28.60
CA ASP A 169 -14.91 -19.69 -27.73
C ASP A 169 -14.10 -20.84 -27.12
N THR A 170 -13.24 -21.50 -27.91
CA THR A 170 -12.46 -22.66 -27.46
C THR A 170 -11.42 -22.27 -26.40
N VAL A 171 -10.67 -21.19 -26.64
CA VAL A 171 -9.66 -20.72 -25.68
C VAL A 171 -10.31 -20.20 -24.41
N TYR A 172 -11.39 -19.41 -24.53
CA TYR A 172 -12.09 -18.88 -23.36
C TYR A 172 -12.57 -19.99 -22.44
N ARG A 173 -13.15 -21.06 -22.99
CA ARG A 173 -13.59 -22.21 -22.19
C ARG A 173 -12.42 -22.88 -21.48
N LYS A 174 -11.33 -23.18 -22.20
CA LYS A 174 -10.13 -23.78 -21.59
C LYS A 174 -9.56 -22.93 -20.46
N VAL A 175 -9.47 -21.62 -20.66
CA VAL A 175 -8.86 -20.72 -19.67
C VAL A 175 -9.81 -20.40 -18.52
N LYS A 176 -11.00 -19.89 -18.80
CA LYS A 176 -11.90 -19.37 -17.76
C LYS A 176 -12.69 -20.47 -17.05
N LEU A 177 -13.01 -21.56 -17.75
CA LEU A 177 -13.82 -22.65 -17.21
C LEU A 177 -12.94 -23.81 -16.73
N ASP A 178 -12.04 -24.34 -17.57
CA ASP A 178 -11.26 -25.54 -17.22
C ASP A 178 -10.14 -25.22 -16.22
N LEU A 179 -9.35 -24.15 -16.44
CA LEU A 179 -8.28 -23.75 -15.50
C LEU A 179 -8.81 -22.97 -14.27
N GLY A 180 -10.03 -22.46 -14.31
CA GLY A 180 -10.61 -21.66 -13.23
C GLY A 180 -9.95 -20.28 -13.02
N THR A 181 -9.16 -19.79 -13.97
CA THR A 181 -8.44 -18.50 -13.88
C THR A 181 -9.32 -17.30 -14.25
N ARG A 182 -10.49 -17.20 -13.62
CA ARG A 182 -11.44 -16.09 -13.83
C ARG A 182 -10.84 -14.67 -13.74
N PRO A 183 -9.83 -14.39 -12.89
CA PRO A 183 -9.22 -13.06 -12.80
C PRO A 183 -8.41 -12.61 -14.02
N VAL A 184 -7.94 -13.52 -14.89
CA VAL A 184 -7.08 -13.17 -16.03
C VAL A 184 -7.90 -12.47 -17.12
N GLN A 185 -7.48 -11.31 -17.64
CA GLN A 185 -8.18 -10.67 -18.76
C GLN A 185 -7.83 -11.34 -20.10
N LEU A 186 -8.85 -11.74 -20.85
CA LEU A 186 -8.71 -12.29 -22.20
C LEU A 186 -9.20 -11.29 -23.24
N ILE A 187 -8.32 -10.85 -24.13
CA ILE A 187 -8.63 -9.92 -25.20
C ILE A 187 -8.73 -10.69 -26.50
N SER A 188 -9.72 -10.35 -27.33
CA SER A 188 -10.03 -11.11 -28.54
C SER A 188 -8.84 -11.35 -29.47
N GLY A 189 -7.89 -10.41 -29.56
CA GLY A 189 -6.94 -10.31 -30.67
C GLY A 189 -7.14 -9.00 -31.40
N PRO A 190 -6.08 -8.31 -31.85
CA PRO A 190 -6.24 -7.04 -32.48
C PRO A 190 -6.73 -7.20 -33.91
N LEU A 191 -7.80 -6.48 -34.24
CA LEU A 191 -8.18 -6.28 -35.63
C LEU A 191 -7.37 -5.13 -36.26
N GLN A 192 -7.22 -5.14 -37.57
CA GLN A 192 -6.45 -4.15 -38.31
C GLN A 192 -7.27 -2.90 -38.65
N GLY A 193 -7.03 -1.81 -37.91
CA GLY A 193 -7.52 -0.47 -38.22
C GLY A 193 -6.65 0.25 -39.24
N LEU A 194 -6.56 -0.26 -40.47
CA LEU A 194 -5.76 0.34 -41.54
C LEU A 194 -6.51 1.44 -42.29
N GLU A 195 -5.77 2.46 -42.73
CA GLU A 195 -6.31 3.56 -43.55
C GLU A 195 -6.87 3.07 -44.90
N VAL A 196 -6.21 2.07 -45.51
CA VAL A 196 -6.58 1.51 -46.83
C VAL A 196 -7.93 0.79 -46.83
N ASN A 197 -8.51 0.51 -45.65
CA ASN A 197 -9.73 -0.29 -45.49
C ASN A 197 -10.95 0.51 -45.00
N GLU A 198 -10.85 1.86 -44.93
CA GLU A 198 -11.92 2.81 -44.56
C GLU A 198 -12.79 2.45 -43.32
N ASN A 199 -12.24 1.74 -42.32
CA ASN A 199 -12.96 1.14 -41.17
C ASN A 199 -13.99 0.04 -41.49
N ARG A 200 -14.35 -0.17 -42.76
CA ARG A 200 -15.41 -1.12 -43.09
C ARG A 200 -14.96 -2.56 -42.87
N ALA A 201 -13.71 -2.89 -43.23
CA ALA A 201 -13.18 -4.24 -43.08
C ALA A 201 -13.16 -4.76 -41.63
N PRO A 202 -12.54 -4.07 -40.64
CA PRO A 202 -12.48 -4.60 -39.26
C PRO A 202 -13.85 -4.61 -38.58
N THR A 203 -14.69 -3.59 -38.80
CA THR A 203 -16.03 -3.55 -38.19
C THR A 203 -16.99 -4.57 -38.80
N GLN A 204 -16.86 -4.86 -40.10
CA GLN A 204 -17.58 -5.95 -40.75
C GLN A 204 -17.08 -7.30 -40.24
N TYR A 205 -15.77 -7.51 -40.19
CA TYR A 205 -15.16 -8.73 -39.68
C TYR A 205 -15.66 -9.04 -38.26
N LEU A 206 -15.59 -8.08 -37.35
CA LEU A 206 -16.08 -8.24 -35.98
C LEU A 206 -17.58 -8.54 -35.92
N ARG A 207 -18.39 -7.92 -36.79
CA ARG A 207 -19.84 -8.19 -36.86
C ARG A 207 -20.10 -9.64 -37.25
N GLU A 208 -19.38 -10.17 -38.24
CA GLU A 208 -19.51 -11.55 -38.69
C GLU A 208 -19.06 -12.55 -37.60
N VAL A 209 -18.01 -12.22 -36.84
CA VAL A 209 -17.58 -12.99 -35.66
C VAL A 209 -18.70 -13.07 -34.61
N TYR A 210 -19.29 -11.93 -34.23
CA TYR A 210 -20.41 -11.91 -33.28
C TYR A 210 -21.62 -12.67 -33.81
N GLN A 211 -22.01 -12.46 -35.07
CA GLN A 211 -23.17 -13.11 -35.67
C GLN A 211 -23.02 -14.63 -35.64
N TYR A 212 -21.87 -15.15 -36.06
CA TYR A 212 -21.62 -16.60 -35.98
C TYR A 212 -21.58 -17.08 -34.53
N GLY A 213 -20.88 -16.37 -33.63
CA GLY A 213 -20.81 -16.72 -32.23
C GLY A 213 -22.19 -16.79 -31.55
N GLN A 214 -23.09 -15.88 -31.85
CA GLN A 214 -24.46 -15.88 -31.34
C GLN A 214 -25.30 -17.00 -31.95
N GLN A 215 -25.22 -17.20 -33.27
CA GLN A 215 -26.07 -18.15 -33.99
C GLN A 215 -25.62 -19.61 -33.83
N ALA A 216 -24.32 -19.87 -33.93
CA ALA A 216 -23.76 -21.22 -33.95
C ALA A 216 -23.19 -21.66 -32.59
N LEU A 217 -22.68 -20.72 -31.78
CA LEU A 217 -22.00 -21.03 -30.50
C LEU A 217 -22.83 -20.62 -29.27
N GLY A 218 -23.94 -19.90 -29.47
CA GLY A 218 -24.88 -19.48 -28.44
C GLY A 218 -24.39 -18.32 -27.57
N TRP A 219 -23.45 -17.49 -28.03
CA TRP A 219 -22.95 -16.35 -27.25
C TRP A 219 -24.09 -15.41 -26.81
N GLY A 220 -24.02 -14.95 -25.56
CA GLY A 220 -25.02 -14.08 -24.93
C GLY A 220 -26.23 -14.83 -24.35
N GLN A 221 -26.36 -16.14 -24.59
CA GLN A 221 -27.41 -16.96 -23.97
C GLN A 221 -27.07 -17.31 -22.51
N PRO A 222 -28.05 -17.70 -21.66
CA PRO A 222 -27.77 -18.15 -20.30
C PRO A 222 -26.69 -19.24 -20.24
N GLY A 223 -25.63 -19.00 -19.46
CA GLY A 223 -24.49 -19.93 -19.34
C GLY A 223 -23.49 -19.89 -20.50
N ARG A 224 -23.68 -18.99 -21.48
CA ARG A 224 -22.81 -18.81 -22.65
C ARG A 224 -22.38 -17.34 -22.79
N PRO A 225 -21.43 -16.85 -21.97
CA PRO A 225 -20.95 -15.47 -22.09
C PRO A 225 -20.24 -15.24 -23.43
N TYR A 226 -20.08 -13.98 -23.82
CA TYR A 226 -19.15 -13.63 -24.91
C TYR A 226 -17.71 -13.98 -24.48
N PRO A 227 -16.93 -14.68 -25.32
CA PRO A 227 -15.71 -15.38 -24.89
C PRO A 227 -14.44 -14.51 -24.90
N PHE A 228 -14.56 -13.27 -24.45
CA PHE A 228 -13.45 -12.35 -24.26
C PHE A 228 -13.91 -11.25 -23.30
N ASP A 229 -12.98 -10.58 -22.64
CA ASP A 229 -13.18 -9.49 -21.69
C ASP A 229 -13.08 -8.12 -22.38
N GLY A 230 -12.35 -8.03 -23.50
CA GLY A 230 -12.19 -6.83 -24.32
C GLY A 230 -11.85 -7.14 -25.77
N VAL A 231 -11.84 -6.11 -26.62
CA VAL A 231 -11.54 -6.23 -28.05
C VAL A 231 -10.22 -5.55 -28.37
N GLY A 232 -9.27 -6.28 -28.94
CA GLY A 232 -7.99 -5.73 -29.37
C GLY A 232 -8.15 -4.93 -30.66
N TYR A 233 -7.30 -3.93 -30.88
CA TYR A 233 -7.32 -3.15 -32.11
C TYR A 233 -5.97 -2.48 -32.42
N HIS A 234 -5.50 -2.57 -33.67
CA HIS A 234 -4.31 -1.87 -34.13
C HIS A 234 -4.69 -0.60 -34.91
N LEU A 235 -4.18 0.56 -34.49
CA LEU A 235 -4.60 1.87 -35.02
C LEU A 235 -3.49 2.56 -35.84
N TYR A 236 -3.17 1.98 -36.99
CA TYR A 236 -2.22 2.55 -37.95
C TYR A 236 -2.95 3.44 -38.99
N VAL A 237 -2.94 4.75 -38.75
CA VAL A 237 -3.62 5.75 -39.60
C VAL A 237 -2.66 6.86 -40.02
N ARG A 238 -2.70 7.28 -41.29
CA ARG A 238 -1.90 8.40 -41.81
C ARG A 238 -0.42 8.31 -41.42
N GLU A 239 0.16 7.13 -41.59
CA GLU A 239 1.51 6.82 -41.12
C GLU A 239 2.61 7.59 -41.87
N GLY A 240 2.35 7.94 -43.12
CA GLY A 240 3.32 8.60 -43.98
C GLY A 240 3.52 10.08 -43.64
N TYR A 241 4.78 10.49 -43.47
CA TYR A 241 5.15 11.89 -43.42
C TYR A 241 4.77 12.59 -44.73
N ASN A 242 4.03 13.71 -44.63
CA ASN A 242 3.50 14.45 -45.78
C ASN A 242 3.86 15.94 -45.78
N GLY A 243 4.60 16.43 -44.78
CA GLY A 243 4.98 17.84 -44.65
C GLY A 243 3.86 18.80 -44.22
N ASP A 244 2.61 18.35 -44.11
CA ASP A 244 1.45 19.16 -43.70
C ASP A 244 0.90 18.66 -42.36
N TRP A 245 1.40 19.25 -41.29
CA TRP A 245 0.97 18.91 -39.93
C TRP A 245 -0.51 19.20 -39.67
N ALA A 246 -1.03 20.32 -40.16
CA ALA A 246 -2.40 20.73 -39.85
C ALA A 246 -3.41 19.75 -40.47
N ALA A 247 -3.17 19.34 -41.72
CA ALA A 247 -3.95 18.30 -42.36
C ALA A 247 -3.81 16.95 -41.65
N HIS A 248 -2.58 16.56 -41.28
CA HIS A 248 -2.34 15.32 -40.55
C HIS A 248 -3.11 15.28 -39.22
N GLU A 249 -2.99 16.32 -38.41
CA GLU A 249 -3.66 16.41 -37.11
C GLU A 249 -5.18 16.32 -37.27
N TYR A 250 -5.75 17.08 -38.21
CA TYR A 250 -7.18 17.03 -38.50
C TYR A 250 -7.63 15.62 -38.88
N GLN A 251 -6.91 14.95 -39.79
CA GLN A 251 -7.26 13.63 -40.28
C GLN A 251 -7.17 12.55 -39.20
N VAL A 252 -6.11 12.54 -38.38
CA VAL A 252 -5.96 11.58 -37.27
C VAL A 252 -7.13 11.70 -36.29
N ARG A 253 -7.51 12.92 -35.90
CA ARG A 253 -8.66 13.16 -35.01
C ARG A 253 -9.96 12.58 -35.57
N GLN A 254 -10.23 12.78 -36.86
CA GLN A 254 -11.43 12.25 -37.52
C GLN A 254 -11.41 10.72 -37.62
N LEU A 255 -10.27 10.15 -38.01
CA LEU A 255 -10.12 8.71 -38.20
C LEU A 255 -10.23 7.95 -36.89
N TYR A 256 -9.54 8.40 -35.83
CA TYR A 256 -9.63 7.76 -34.52
C TYR A 256 -11.06 7.75 -33.99
N ARG A 257 -11.75 8.88 -34.03
CA ARG A 257 -13.16 8.96 -33.62
C ARG A 257 -14.02 7.99 -34.42
N ARG A 258 -13.90 8.01 -35.76
CA ARG A 258 -14.67 7.13 -36.65
C ARG A 258 -14.41 5.65 -36.37
N TYR A 259 -13.15 5.27 -36.14
CA TYR A 259 -12.71 3.90 -35.97
C TYR A 259 -13.21 3.33 -34.65
N LEU A 260 -12.97 4.06 -33.55
CA LEU A 260 -13.42 3.71 -32.21
C LEU A 260 -14.96 3.63 -32.14
N ASP A 261 -15.67 4.65 -32.63
CA ASP A 261 -17.14 4.66 -32.66
C ASP A 261 -17.70 3.48 -33.47
N GLY A 262 -17.03 3.12 -34.58
CA GLY A 262 -17.40 1.99 -35.41
C GLY A 262 -17.35 0.66 -34.67
N MET A 263 -16.24 0.38 -34.01
CA MET A 263 -16.05 -0.84 -33.22
C MET A 263 -17.05 -0.91 -32.06
N LEU A 264 -17.21 0.19 -31.30
CA LEU A 264 -18.15 0.25 -30.18
C LEU A 264 -19.61 0.07 -30.63
N ARG A 265 -19.99 0.57 -31.82
CA ARG A 265 -21.34 0.32 -32.37
C ARG A 265 -21.57 -1.16 -32.63
N VAL A 266 -20.59 -1.87 -33.19
CA VAL A 266 -20.70 -3.32 -33.43
C VAL A 266 -20.85 -4.07 -32.11
N ILE A 267 -20.02 -3.74 -31.12
CA ILE A 267 -20.06 -4.37 -29.79
C ILE A 267 -21.41 -4.12 -29.10
N ARG A 268 -21.88 -2.86 -29.04
CA ARG A 268 -23.17 -2.52 -28.40
C ARG A 268 -24.36 -3.12 -29.13
N ALA A 269 -24.29 -3.29 -30.46
CA ALA A 269 -25.33 -3.95 -31.22
C ALA A 269 -25.41 -5.45 -30.89
N ALA A 270 -24.27 -6.10 -30.63
CA ALA A 270 -24.22 -7.51 -30.28
C ALA A 270 -24.53 -7.78 -28.80
N GLU A 271 -23.98 -6.97 -27.88
CA GLU A 271 -24.00 -7.21 -26.43
C GLU A 271 -25.03 -6.36 -25.66
N GLY A 272 -25.65 -5.38 -26.34
CA GLY A 272 -26.58 -4.43 -25.75
C GLY A 272 -25.93 -3.09 -25.34
N PRO A 273 -26.73 -2.02 -25.18
CA PRO A 273 -26.22 -0.66 -24.97
C PRO A 273 -25.56 -0.44 -23.60
N SER A 274 -25.83 -1.30 -22.62
CA SER A 274 -25.25 -1.24 -21.28
C SER A 274 -23.89 -1.94 -21.17
N THR A 275 -23.37 -2.53 -22.24
CA THR A 275 -22.06 -3.19 -22.21
C THR A 275 -20.96 -2.19 -21.81
N SER A 276 -20.10 -2.61 -20.88
CA SER A 276 -18.91 -1.88 -20.46
C SER A 276 -17.65 -2.33 -21.22
N ARG A 277 -17.81 -3.08 -22.30
CA ARG A 277 -16.70 -3.62 -23.10
C ARG A 277 -15.78 -2.49 -23.58
N GLN A 278 -14.48 -2.66 -23.34
CA GLN A 278 -13.47 -1.69 -23.75
C GLN A 278 -12.63 -2.20 -24.91
N LEU A 279 -12.02 -1.24 -25.61
CA LEU A 279 -11.04 -1.46 -26.67
C LEU A 279 -9.63 -1.43 -26.09
N TYR A 280 -8.77 -2.32 -26.58
CA TYR A 280 -7.37 -2.42 -26.19
C TYR A 280 -6.54 -2.10 -27.43
N ILE A 281 -5.93 -0.92 -27.45
CA ILE A 281 -5.09 -0.50 -28.56
C ILE A 281 -3.70 -1.09 -28.35
N SER A 282 -3.52 -2.33 -28.79
CA SER A 282 -2.30 -3.11 -28.54
C SER A 282 -1.15 -2.72 -29.45
N GLU A 283 -1.40 -2.00 -30.54
CA GLU A 283 -0.38 -1.34 -31.34
C GLU A 283 -0.90 -0.05 -32.01
N LEU A 284 -0.04 0.96 -32.04
CA LEU A 284 -0.11 2.13 -32.93
C LEU A 284 1.30 2.70 -33.11
N GLY A 285 1.56 3.39 -34.22
CA GLY A 285 2.85 4.02 -34.45
C GLY A 285 2.94 4.81 -35.75
N TRP A 286 3.99 5.62 -35.85
CA TRP A 286 4.40 6.32 -37.07
C TRP A 286 5.88 6.02 -37.35
N PRO A 287 6.25 5.58 -38.56
CA PRO A 287 7.62 5.19 -38.84
C PRO A 287 8.48 6.37 -39.31
N THR A 288 9.80 6.27 -39.10
CA THR A 288 10.81 7.25 -39.55
C THR A 288 11.78 6.60 -40.54
N ASN A 289 11.24 6.11 -41.66
CA ASN A 289 11.96 5.24 -42.59
C ASN A 289 13.15 5.92 -43.28
N ARG A 290 13.08 7.22 -43.54
CA ARG A 290 14.20 8.02 -44.09
C ARG A 290 15.14 8.51 -43.00
N GLY A 291 14.68 8.52 -41.75
CA GLY A 291 15.45 8.98 -40.59
C GLY A 291 15.77 10.47 -40.61
N SER A 292 15.02 11.28 -41.38
CA SER A 292 15.22 12.72 -41.44
C SER A 292 14.77 13.40 -40.13
N ALA A 293 15.31 14.59 -39.85
CA ALA A 293 14.92 15.37 -38.67
C ALA A 293 13.42 15.70 -38.67
N GLU A 294 12.84 15.93 -39.84
CA GLU A 294 11.41 16.18 -40.02
C GLU A 294 10.57 14.93 -39.72
N GLU A 295 10.99 13.74 -40.18
CA GLU A 295 10.29 12.49 -39.86
C GLU A 295 10.35 12.17 -38.37
N LEU A 296 11.51 12.36 -37.73
CA LEU A 296 11.68 12.17 -36.28
C LEU A 296 10.76 13.13 -35.49
N THR A 297 10.68 14.38 -35.93
CA THR A 297 9.79 15.38 -35.34
C THR A 297 8.31 15.03 -35.57
N PHE A 298 7.97 14.57 -36.77
CA PHE A 298 6.63 14.14 -37.13
C PHE A 298 6.18 12.96 -36.27
N GLN A 299 6.99 11.89 -36.18
CA GLN A 299 6.70 10.73 -35.33
C GLN A 299 6.42 11.15 -33.88
N ALA A 300 7.28 11.99 -33.32
CA ALA A 300 7.15 12.49 -31.96
C ALA A 300 5.84 13.29 -31.73
N ARG A 301 5.48 14.15 -32.68
CA ARG A 301 4.23 14.93 -32.61
C ARG A 301 3.00 14.04 -32.80
N SER A 302 3.05 13.07 -33.70
CA SER A 302 1.94 12.13 -33.95
C SER A 302 1.72 11.22 -32.74
N LEU A 303 2.79 10.73 -32.11
CA LEU A 303 2.72 10.03 -30.82
C LEU A 303 1.98 10.88 -29.80
N ARG A 304 2.41 12.13 -29.59
CA ARG A 304 1.76 13.03 -28.63
C ARG A 304 0.27 13.21 -28.92
N LEU A 305 -0.10 13.49 -30.18
CA LEU A 305 -1.49 13.66 -30.59
C LEU A 305 -2.34 12.40 -30.29
N ALA A 306 -1.84 11.23 -30.68
CA ALA A 306 -2.54 9.96 -30.51
C ALA A 306 -2.78 9.63 -29.04
N PHE A 307 -1.76 9.77 -28.21
CA PHE A 307 -1.85 9.49 -26.78
C PHE A 307 -2.73 10.50 -26.05
N GLU A 308 -2.69 11.79 -26.40
CA GLU A 308 -3.62 12.80 -25.85
C GLU A 308 -5.09 12.46 -26.18
N LEU A 309 -5.37 12.01 -27.42
CA LEU A 309 -6.70 11.61 -27.84
C LEU A 309 -7.19 10.35 -27.11
N LEU A 310 -6.38 9.29 -27.10
CA LEU A 310 -6.77 7.99 -26.54
C LEU A 310 -6.81 8.01 -25.01
N GLN A 311 -6.02 8.86 -24.35
CA GLN A 311 -6.13 9.09 -22.91
C GLN A 311 -7.49 9.70 -22.53
N ALA A 312 -8.02 10.59 -23.37
CA ALA A 312 -9.31 11.21 -23.14
C ALA A 312 -10.49 10.27 -23.45
N GLU A 313 -10.24 9.10 -24.05
CA GLU A 313 -11.27 8.15 -24.44
C GLU A 313 -11.55 7.11 -23.34
N PRO A 314 -12.69 7.19 -22.62
CA PRO A 314 -13.04 6.23 -21.57
C PRO A 314 -13.25 4.81 -22.09
N SER A 315 -13.61 4.63 -23.36
CA SER A 315 -13.82 3.30 -23.94
C SER A 315 -12.53 2.54 -24.23
N VAL A 316 -11.36 3.17 -24.10
CA VAL A 316 -10.06 2.56 -24.33
C VAL A 316 -9.41 2.17 -23.01
N ALA A 317 -9.02 0.91 -22.87
CA ALA A 317 -8.44 0.34 -21.65
C ALA A 317 -6.91 0.40 -21.62
N VAL A 318 -6.25 0.14 -22.75
CA VAL A 318 -4.78 0.13 -22.89
C VAL A 318 -4.40 0.74 -24.24
N VAL A 319 -3.26 1.43 -24.27
CA VAL A 319 -2.65 2.00 -25.49
C VAL A 319 -1.16 1.67 -25.48
N ILE A 320 -0.72 0.89 -26.46
CA ILE A 320 0.66 0.43 -26.59
C ILE A 320 1.29 1.06 -27.83
N TRP A 321 2.40 1.77 -27.61
CA TRP A 321 3.24 2.24 -28.70
C TRP A 321 4.01 1.06 -29.29
N PHE A 322 3.87 0.88 -30.60
CA PHE A 322 4.75 0.02 -31.37
C PHE A 322 5.90 0.90 -31.87
N CYS A 323 7.15 0.73 -31.42
CA CYS A 323 7.69 -0.27 -30.49
C CYS A 323 8.94 0.28 -29.76
N THR A 324 9.69 -0.56 -29.04
CA THR A 324 10.88 -0.15 -28.29
C THR A 324 11.98 0.34 -29.23
N GLU A 325 12.47 -0.47 -30.17
CA GLU A 325 13.52 -0.08 -31.11
C GLU A 325 13.12 -0.23 -32.58
N ASP A 326 13.80 0.49 -33.47
CA ASP A 326 13.64 0.31 -34.92
C ASP A 326 14.06 -1.11 -35.33
N PHE A 327 13.29 -1.74 -36.22
CA PHE A 327 13.57 -3.07 -36.76
C PHE A 327 14.75 -3.06 -37.75
N ASP A 328 15.24 -4.26 -38.06
CA ASP A 328 16.32 -4.49 -39.03
C ASP A 328 16.03 -3.85 -40.41
N PRO A 329 17.06 -3.54 -41.22
CA PRO A 329 16.91 -2.85 -42.49
C PRO A 329 15.90 -3.53 -43.42
N GLY A 330 15.09 -2.73 -44.11
CA GLY A 330 13.99 -3.21 -44.98
C GLY A 330 12.64 -3.29 -44.28
N HIS A 331 12.58 -3.04 -42.97
CA HIS A 331 11.35 -2.89 -42.20
C HIS A 331 11.08 -1.42 -41.85
N LYS A 332 9.87 -1.14 -41.36
CA LYS A 332 9.49 0.20 -40.92
C LYS A 332 10.14 0.55 -39.58
N HIS A 333 10.60 1.80 -39.44
CA HIS A 333 11.34 2.29 -38.26
C HIS A 333 10.43 3.00 -37.24
N TYR A 334 9.72 2.23 -36.42
CA TYR A 334 8.76 2.75 -35.44
C TYR A 334 9.32 3.03 -34.03
N GLY A 335 10.55 2.60 -33.75
CA GLY A 335 11.12 2.55 -32.40
C GLY A 335 11.13 3.90 -31.68
N LEU A 336 11.12 3.84 -30.34
CA LEU A 336 11.56 4.93 -29.46
C LEU A 336 13.09 5.06 -29.43
N TYR A 337 13.79 3.98 -29.77
CA TYR A 337 15.23 3.92 -29.98
C TYR A 337 15.55 3.62 -31.44
N HIS A 338 16.71 4.09 -31.89
CA HIS A 338 17.31 3.63 -33.13
C HIS A 338 17.69 2.16 -33.05
N MET A 339 17.69 1.51 -34.21
CA MET A 339 17.96 0.08 -34.39
C MET A 339 19.25 -0.34 -33.68
N ARG A 340 19.15 -1.35 -32.80
CA ARG A 340 20.26 -1.93 -32.02
C ARG A 340 20.99 -0.92 -31.13
N ARG A 341 20.32 0.16 -30.74
CA ARG A 341 20.85 1.22 -29.86
C ARG A 341 19.88 1.51 -28.72
N VAL A 342 19.56 0.48 -27.94
CA VAL A 342 18.73 0.60 -26.72
C VAL A 342 19.57 1.17 -25.56
N THR A 343 20.14 2.34 -25.79
CA THR A 343 21.06 3.07 -24.91
C THR A 343 20.68 4.56 -24.91
N PRO A 344 21.14 5.37 -23.93
CA PRO A 344 20.78 6.78 -23.86
C PRO A 344 21.01 7.60 -25.13
N ASP A 345 22.07 7.30 -25.88
CA ASP A 345 22.47 7.93 -27.14
C ASP A 345 21.67 7.44 -28.37
N GLY A 346 20.91 6.35 -28.24
CA GLY A 346 20.04 5.85 -29.30
C GLY A 346 18.58 6.31 -29.20
N ARG A 347 18.22 7.10 -28.17
CA ARG A 347 16.86 7.62 -27.97
C ARG A 347 16.46 8.58 -29.09
N LYS A 348 15.28 8.35 -29.68
CA LYS A 348 14.64 9.25 -30.66
C LYS A 348 13.81 10.33 -29.94
N PRO A 349 13.45 11.45 -30.59
CA PRO A 349 12.58 12.47 -29.98
C PRO A 349 11.27 11.92 -29.40
N ALA A 350 10.69 10.90 -30.03
CA ALA A 350 9.47 10.23 -29.56
C ALA A 350 9.61 9.65 -28.14
N PHE A 351 10.81 9.16 -27.76
CA PHE A 351 11.09 8.66 -26.41
C PHE A 351 10.79 9.71 -25.34
N TYR A 352 11.29 10.94 -25.54
CA TYR A 352 11.16 12.01 -24.55
C TYR A 352 9.71 12.47 -24.39
N TYR A 353 8.95 12.56 -25.50
CA TYR A 353 7.53 12.85 -25.44
C TYR A 353 6.74 11.78 -24.74
N PHE A 354 7.00 10.51 -25.06
CA PHE A 354 6.31 9.40 -24.42
C PHE A 354 6.61 9.38 -22.91
N LYS A 355 7.87 9.64 -22.53
CA LYS A 355 8.28 9.77 -21.13
C LYS A 355 7.57 10.91 -20.39
N GLU A 356 7.58 12.11 -20.96
CA GLU A 356 6.89 13.27 -20.38
C GLU A 356 5.38 12.99 -20.26
N PHE A 357 4.80 12.33 -21.26
CA PHE A 357 3.39 11.98 -21.27
C PHE A 357 3.03 10.98 -20.16
N CYS A 358 3.82 9.92 -20.00
CA CYS A 358 3.66 8.95 -18.92
C CYS A 358 3.85 9.61 -17.55
N GLN A 359 4.79 10.54 -17.38
CA GLN A 359 4.94 11.30 -16.13
C GLN A 359 3.71 12.20 -15.86
N ARG A 360 3.14 12.80 -16.89
CA ARG A 360 1.99 13.71 -16.75
C ARG A 360 0.70 12.97 -16.39
N PHE A 361 0.45 11.83 -17.03
CA PHE A 361 -0.83 11.12 -16.95
C PHE A 361 -0.76 9.77 -16.22
N GLY A 362 0.44 9.33 -15.85
CA GLY A 362 0.66 8.20 -14.99
C GLY A 362 0.08 8.40 -13.59
N VAL A 363 0.12 7.34 -12.83
CA VAL A 363 -0.56 7.17 -11.55
C VAL A 363 0.47 6.60 -10.59
N GLY A 364 0.46 7.10 -9.36
CA GLY A 364 1.43 6.69 -8.34
C GLY A 364 1.28 5.20 -8.03
N VAL A 365 2.41 4.49 -8.03
CA VAL A 365 2.47 3.08 -7.66
C VAL A 365 3.53 2.88 -6.61
N ILE A 366 3.19 2.11 -5.58
CA ILE A 366 4.18 1.54 -4.65
C ILE A 366 4.10 0.04 -4.78
N TRP A 367 5.21 -0.60 -5.10
CA TRP A 367 5.27 -2.04 -5.30
C TRP A 367 6.60 -2.60 -4.81
N GLY A 368 6.71 -3.90 -4.62
CA GLY A 368 7.96 -4.54 -4.21
C GLY A 368 7.77 -5.99 -3.83
N VAL A 369 8.79 -6.55 -3.18
CA VAL A 369 8.78 -7.95 -2.72
C VAL A 369 8.99 -8.02 -1.21
N LEU A 370 8.21 -8.85 -0.53
CA LEU A 370 8.43 -9.25 0.85
C LEU A 370 9.24 -10.56 0.91
N ARG A 371 10.38 -10.53 1.61
CA ARG A 371 11.24 -11.70 1.86
C ARG A 371 11.49 -11.89 3.35
N ASP A 372 11.92 -13.07 3.77
CA ASP A 372 12.49 -13.28 5.10
C ASP A 372 13.99 -12.96 5.13
N SER A 373 14.61 -13.11 6.31
CA SER A 373 16.06 -12.90 6.49
C SER A 373 16.94 -13.87 5.70
N ALA A 374 16.39 -14.99 5.21
CA ALA A 374 17.07 -15.93 4.32
C ALA A 374 16.88 -15.57 2.82
N GLY A 375 16.14 -14.49 2.52
CA GLY A 375 15.84 -14.06 1.16
C GLY A 375 14.69 -14.81 0.49
N VAL A 376 13.98 -15.68 1.22
CA VAL A 376 12.85 -16.46 0.71
C VAL A 376 11.62 -15.56 0.65
N ALA A 377 10.93 -15.57 -0.50
CA ALA A 377 9.71 -14.80 -0.70
C ALA A 377 8.59 -15.24 0.24
N GLN A 378 7.82 -14.28 0.76
CA GLN A 378 6.82 -14.51 1.80
C GLN A 378 5.41 -14.21 1.28
N PRO A 379 4.65 -15.22 0.85
CA PRO A 379 3.27 -15.06 0.37
C PRO A 379 2.25 -14.96 1.50
N GLY A 380 1.07 -14.38 1.21
CA GLY A 380 -0.07 -14.37 2.13
C GLY A 380 -0.04 -13.33 3.25
N TYR A 381 0.96 -12.44 3.29
CA TYR A 381 1.03 -11.36 4.26
C TYR A 381 0.15 -10.20 3.84
N GLN A 382 -0.68 -9.69 4.76
CA GLN A 382 -1.46 -8.49 4.56
C GLN A 382 -0.60 -7.24 4.84
N LEU A 383 -0.45 -6.40 3.82
CA LEU A 383 0.21 -5.10 3.88
C LEU A 383 -0.87 -4.02 3.92
N THR A 384 -0.63 -2.98 4.71
CA THR A 384 -1.47 -1.78 4.78
C THR A 384 -0.65 -0.57 4.40
N LEU A 385 -1.07 0.15 3.37
CA LEU A 385 -0.50 1.42 2.95
C LEU A 385 -1.43 2.55 3.38
N SER A 386 -0.93 3.53 4.12
CA SER A 386 -1.69 4.70 4.59
C SER A 386 -1.03 6.00 4.12
N GLY A 387 -1.81 6.98 3.67
CA GLY A 387 -1.25 8.24 3.17
C GLY A 387 -2.32 9.25 2.72
N PRO A 388 -1.93 10.26 1.90
CA PRO A 388 -2.82 11.35 1.46
C PRO A 388 -4.10 10.94 0.71
N GLY A 389 -4.18 9.68 0.25
CA GLY A 389 -5.36 9.09 -0.41
C GLY A 389 -6.20 8.17 0.48
N GLY A 390 -5.92 8.10 1.78
CA GLY A 390 -6.52 7.13 2.69
C GLY A 390 -5.70 5.86 2.82
N THR A 391 -6.36 4.75 3.13
CA THR A 391 -5.73 3.45 3.40
C THR A 391 -6.07 2.45 2.31
N GLN A 392 -5.05 1.76 1.79
CA GLN A 392 -5.19 0.60 0.91
C GLN A 392 -4.57 -0.63 1.57
N THR A 393 -5.06 -1.81 1.20
CA THR A 393 -4.48 -3.10 1.64
C THR A 393 -4.13 -3.98 0.44
N ALA A 394 -3.02 -4.70 0.53
CA ALA A 394 -2.62 -5.71 -0.45
C ALA A 394 -2.18 -6.99 0.27
N ILE A 395 -2.27 -8.13 -0.41
CA ILE A 395 -1.74 -9.41 0.08
C ILE A 395 -0.56 -9.80 -0.79
N THR A 396 0.55 -10.26 -0.18
CA THR A 396 1.70 -10.71 -0.96
C THR A 396 1.36 -11.95 -1.79
N GLY A 397 1.73 -11.90 -3.07
CA GLY A 397 1.60 -13.02 -4.00
C GLY A 397 2.55 -14.17 -3.67
N ARG A 398 2.44 -15.28 -4.42
CA ARG A 398 3.28 -16.50 -4.24
C ARG A 398 4.79 -16.24 -4.29
N ASP A 399 5.18 -15.22 -5.05
CA ASP A 399 6.55 -14.74 -5.23
C ASP A 399 6.92 -13.62 -4.24
N GLY A 400 6.09 -13.37 -3.23
CA GLY A 400 6.27 -12.31 -2.23
C GLY A 400 5.93 -10.92 -2.76
N THR A 401 5.50 -10.77 -4.02
CA THR A 401 5.24 -9.45 -4.62
C THR A 401 3.99 -8.80 -4.02
N PHE A 402 4.03 -7.47 -3.90
CA PHE A 402 2.86 -6.65 -3.54
C PHE A 402 2.84 -5.38 -4.39
N ARG A 403 1.65 -4.78 -4.52
CA ARG A 403 1.44 -3.58 -5.35
C ARG A 403 0.25 -2.76 -4.85
N PHE A 404 0.42 -1.44 -4.86
CA PHE A 404 -0.58 -0.42 -4.59
C PHE A 404 -0.59 0.55 -5.77
N GLU A 405 -1.77 0.94 -6.23
CA GLU A 405 -1.96 1.74 -7.44
C GLU A 405 -2.80 2.98 -7.17
N ALA A 406 -2.86 3.88 -8.16
CA ALA A 406 -3.62 5.12 -8.11
C ALA A 406 -3.31 5.98 -6.86
N LEU A 407 -2.06 6.01 -6.44
CA LEU A 407 -1.62 6.71 -5.25
C LEU A 407 -1.51 8.21 -5.51
N PRO A 408 -2.06 9.08 -4.64
CA PRO A 408 -1.77 10.50 -4.68
C PRO A 408 -0.32 10.80 -4.31
N ALA A 409 0.15 11.98 -4.73
CA ALA A 409 1.47 12.47 -4.34
C ALA A 409 1.55 12.71 -2.82
N GLY A 410 2.71 12.37 -2.24
CA GLY A 410 3.04 12.56 -0.83
C GLY A 410 3.63 11.31 -0.20
N THR A 411 3.91 11.42 1.10
CA THR A 411 4.49 10.33 1.90
C THR A 411 3.42 9.31 2.27
N HIS A 412 3.64 8.06 1.90
CA HIS A 412 2.83 6.91 2.32
C HIS A 412 3.58 6.08 3.35
N THR A 413 2.87 5.48 4.29
CA THR A 413 3.39 4.56 5.28
C THR A 413 2.90 3.16 4.98
N LEU A 414 3.83 2.29 4.59
CA LEU A 414 3.62 0.87 4.34
C LEU A 414 3.87 0.08 5.63
N SER A 415 2.94 -0.76 6.03
CA SER A 415 3.01 -1.51 7.29
C SER A 415 2.56 -2.96 7.15
N ILE A 416 3.17 -3.84 7.96
CA ILE A 416 2.78 -5.23 8.17
C ILE A 416 2.58 -5.40 9.67
N ALA A 417 1.34 -5.24 10.14
CA ALA A 417 1.02 -5.24 11.56
C ALA A 417 1.47 -6.53 12.27
N ALA A 418 1.24 -7.69 11.63
CA ALA A 418 1.64 -9.00 12.17
C ALA A 418 3.15 -9.16 12.36
N ALA A 419 3.97 -8.38 11.64
CA ALA A 419 5.42 -8.41 11.71
C ALA A 419 6.01 -7.20 12.47
N GLY A 420 5.17 -6.29 12.98
CA GLY A 420 5.64 -5.03 13.58
C GLY A 420 6.45 -4.15 12.63
N LEU A 421 6.33 -4.35 11.32
CA LEU A 421 7.14 -3.66 10.31
C LEU A 421 6.40 -2.43 9.79
N SER A 422 7.09 -1.29 9.71
CA SER A 422 6.58 -0.05 9.12
C SER A 422 7.68 0.70 8.36
N ARG A 423 7.36 1.25 7.19
CA ARG A 423 8.29 1.98 6.33
C ARG A 423 7.57 3.13 5.61
N THR A 424 8.16 4.31 5.62
CA THR A 424 7.68 5.46 4.84
C THR A 424 8.26 5.45 3.42
N VAL A 425 7.46 5.87 2.45
CA VAL A 425 7.78 5.88 1.03
C VAL A 425 7.15 7.13 0.42
N ASP A 426 7.96 7.96 -0.22
CA ASP A 426 7.46 9.11 -0.96
C ASP A 426 7.02 8.69 -2.37
N CYS A 427 5.81 9.10 -2.74
CA CYS A 427 5.26 8.90 -4.08
C CYS A 427 5.00 10.28 -4.71
N ASP A 428 5.39 10.46 -5.97
CA ASP A 428 5.07 11.67 -6.76
C ASP A 428 3.62 11.64 -7.32
N GLY A 429 2.92 10.53 -7.10
CA GLY A 429 1.59 10.25 -7.62
C GLY A 429 1.53 10.00 -9.13
N GLN A 430 2.67 9.86 -9.79
CA GLN A 430 2.81 9.79 -11.25
C GLN A 430 3.60 8.58 -11.71
N SER A 431 4.57 8.16 -10.90
CA SER A 431 5.55 7.14 -11.23
C SER A 431 5.45 5.94 -10.30
N ALA A 432 6.04 4.83 -10.71
CA ALA A 432 6.18 3.64 -9.88
C ALA A 432 7.43 3.72 -8.99
N VAL A 433 7.28 3.40 -7.71
CA VAL A 433 8.34 3.34 -6.70
C VAL A 433 8.46 1.91 -6.18
N ARG A 434 9.67 1.34 -6.25
CA ARG A 434 9.96 0.00 -5.74
C ARG A 434 10.39 0.06 -4.27
N VAL A 435 9.83 -0.80 -3.44
CA VAL A 435 10.08 -0.89 -1.99
C VAL A 435 10.14 -2.35 -1.58
N ASP A 436 11.33 -2.93 -1.51
CA ASP A 436 11.49 -4.30 -1.01
C ASP A 436 11.50 -4.31 0.52
N LEU A 437 10.87 -5.32 1.11
CA LEU A 437 10.72 -5.49 2.55
C LEU A 437 11.34 -6.82 2.98
N THR A 438 12.01 -6.81 4.13
CA THR A 438 12.53 -8.03 4.76
C THR A 438 11.87 -8.20 6.12
N LEU A 439 11.21 -9.34 6.34
CA LEU A 439 10.71 -9.70 7.65
C LEU A 439 11.88 -9.83 8.63
N PRO A 440 11.78 -9.24 9.83
CA PRO A 440 12.77 -9.48 10.86
C PRO A 440 12.84 -10.98 11.16
N GLN A 441 14.06 -11.49 11.38
CA GLN A 441 14.26 -12.87 11.80
C GLN A 441 13.46 -13.10 13.09
N ALA A 442 12.55 -14.07 13.09
CA ALA A 442 11.88 -14.49 14.31
C ALA A 442 12.97 -15.00 15.27
N GLU A 443 13.24 -14.25 16.35
CA GLU A 443 14.10 -14.79 17.39
C GLU A 443 13.39 -16.03 17.99
N PRO A 444 14.11 -17.15 18.21
CA PRO A 444 13.54 -18.24 18.99
C PRO A 444 13.12 -17.68 20.35
N PRO A 445 11.98 -18.12 20.92
CA PRO A 445 11.56 -17.63 22.22
C PRO A 445 12.67 -17.94 23.23
N ARG A 446 13.40 -16.90 23.65
CA ARG A 446 14.32 -17.03 24.77
C ARG A 446 13.43 -17.12 26.00
N THR A 447 13.25 -18.32 26.53
CA THR A 447 12.48 -18.54 27.75
C THR A 447 13.47 -18.55 28.91
N GLY A 448 13.54 -17.45 29.67
CA GLY A 448 14.22 -17.48 30.96
C GLY A 448 13.73 -18.66 31.79
N ALA A 449 14.64 -19.31 32.52
CA ALA A 449 14.30 -20.44 33.39
C ALA A 449 15.02 -20.30 34.73
N ILE A 450 14.41 -20.81 35.80
CA ILE A 450 15.03 -20.95 37.12
C ILE A 450 14.95 -22.42 37.52
N THR A 451 16.09 -23.03 37.81
CA THR A 451 16.22 -24.43 38.24
C THR A 451 17.02 -24.52 39.53
N GLY A 452 16.86 -25.58 40.31
CA GLY A 452 17.76 -25.81 41.45
C GLY A 452 17.44 -27.06 42.24
N LEU A 453 18.25 -27.34 43.25
CA LEU A 453 18.11 -28.45 44.19
C LEU A 453 17.64 -27.95 45.55
N VAL A 454 16.69 -28.65 46.17
CA VAL A 454 16.35 -28.48 47.59
C VAL A 454 17.02 -29.59 48.40
N ARG A 455 17.82 -29.21 49.40
CA ARG A 455 18.51 -30.11 50.33
C ARG A 455 18.12 -29.83 51.78
N ASP A 456 18.19 -30.83 52.64
CA ASP A 456 18.08 -30.65 54.09
C ASP A 456 19.39 -30.15 54.71
N ALA A 457 19.38 -29.89 56.01
CA ALA A 457 20.56 -29.40 56.74
C ALA A 457 21.75 -30.38 56.73
N ASN A 458 21.52 -31.67 56.40
CA ASN A 458 22.55 -32.70 56.26
C ASN A 458 23.03 -32.86 54.80
N GLY A 459 22.54 -32.02 53.88
CA GLY A 459 22.88 -32.05 52.45
C GLY A 459 22.12 -33.09 51.63
N GLN A 460 21.16 -33.81 52.20
CA GLN A 460 20.36 -34.81 51.48
C GLN A 460 19.27 -34.14 50.64
N PRO A 461 19.01 -34.61 49.41
CA PRO A 461 17.96 -34.05 48.56
C PRO A 461 16.57 -34.26 49.17
N VAL A 462 15.70 -33.25 49.06
CA VAL A 462 14.35 -33.28 49.62
C VAL A 462 13.34 -33.41 48.48
N ALA A 463 12.74 -34.59 48.36
CA ALA A 463 11.71 -34.88 47.36
C ALA A 463 10.31 -34.46 47.81
N GLY A 464 9.41 -34.21 46.86
CA GLY A 464 7.99 -33.93 47.11
C GLY A 464 7.72 -32.56 47.73
N ARG A 465 8.69 -31.66 47.78
CA ARG A 465 8.57 -30.35 48.41
C ARG A 465 7.99 -29.33 47.45
N GLN A 466 6.97 -28.59 47.89
CA GLN A 466 6.42 -27.49 47.11
C GLN A 466 7.35 -26.27 47.14
N VAL A 467 7.69 -25.79 45.95
CA VAL A 467 8.46 -24.57 45.70
C VAL A 467 7.54 -23.61 44.94
N THR A 468 7.40 -22.39 45.42
CA THR A 468 6.65 -21.34 44.72
C THR A 468 7.57 -20.23 44.26
N LEU A 469 7.40 -19.79 43.02
CA LEU A 469 8.12 -18.66 42.43
C LEU A 469 7.11 -17.57 42.12
N SER A 470 7.33 -16.36 42.64
CA SER A 470 6.41 -15.23 42.47
C SER A 470 7.13 -13.97 42.01
N ASP A 471 6.49 -13.19 41.16
CA ASP A 471 6.86 -11.81 40.86
C ASP A 471 5.72 -10.86 41.31
N ALA A 472 5.72 -9.61 40.84
CA ALA A 472 4.69 -8.64 41.20
C ALA A 472 3.29 -8.97 40.63
N ALA A 473 3.19 -9.83 39.62
CA ALA A 473 1.97 -10.09 38.85
C ALA A 473 1.49 -11.54 38.90
N THR A 474 2.38 -12.51 39.07
CA THR A 474 2.10 -13.94 38.92
C THR A 474 2.83 -14.79 39.96
N THR A 475 2.20 -15.90 40.35
CA THR A 475 2.77 -16.95 41.21
C THR A 475 2.69 -18.28 40.49
N ARG A 476 3.79 -19.02 40.50
CA ARG A 476 3.94 -20.37 39.92
C ARG A 476 4.38 -21.35 41.00
N SER A 477 4.04 -22.62 40.85
CA SER A 477 4.44 -23.69 41.77
C SER A 477 5.08 -24.87 41.05
N ALA A 478 6.11 -25.45 41.65
CA ALA A 478 6.74 -26.71 41.25
C ALA A 478 6.91 -27.60 42.47
N THR A 479 6.96 -28.92 42.26
CA THR A 479 7.26 -29.90 43.31
C THR A 479 8.62 -30.50 43.03
N THR A 480 9.47 -30.61 44.05
CA THR A 480 10.79 -31.22 43.89
C THR A 480 10.67 -32.70 43.55
N ASP A 481 11.49 -33.17 42.61
CA ASP A 481 11.55 -34.58 42.23
C ASP A 481 12.33 -35.44 43.23
N ALA A 482 12.51 -36.73 42.93
CA ALA A 482 13.25 -37.67 43.78
C ALA A 482 14.72 -37.27 44.02
N SER A 483 15.32 -36.46 43.14
CA SER A 483 16.65 -35.89 43.29
C SER A 483 16.65 -34.51 43.96
N GLY A 484 15.48 -34.02 44.41
CA GLY A 484 15.33 -32.71 45.03
C GLY A 484 15.29 -31.55 44.03
N VAL A 485 15.20 -31.82 42.73
CA VAL A 485 15.28 -30.80 41.68
C VAL A 485 13.91 -30.14 41.45
N TYR A 486 13.90 -28.82 41.28
CA TYR A 486 12.75 -28.04 40.83
C TYR A 486 13.09 -27.22 39.57
N ARG A 487 12.06 -26.84 38.78
CA ARG A 487 12.21 -26.08 37.53
C ARG A 487 11.02 -25.16 37.23
N PHE A 488 11.31 -23.95 36.78
CA PHE A 488 10.38 -22.97 36.22
C PHE A 488 10.89 -22.47 34.87
N GLU A 489 10.02 -22.43 33.85
CA GLU A 489 10.37 -22.01 32.47
C GLU A 489 9.48 -20.86 31.99
N GLY A 490 9.86 -20.21 30.89
CA GLY A 490 9.05 -19.14 30.28
C GLY A 490 8.96 -17.90 31.17
N LEU A 491 10.08 -17.54 31.80
CA LEU A 491 10.20 -16.39 32.70
C LEU A 491 10.68 -15.17 31.91
N ALA A 492 10.00 -14.03 32.12
CA ALA A 492 10.45 -12.74 31.62
C ALA A 492 11.62 -12.20 32.47
N ALA A 493 12.31 -11.18 31.96
CA ALA A 493 13.35 -10.49 32.72
C ALA A 493 12.73 -9.83 33.97
N GLY A 494 13.27 -10.10 35.15
CA GLY A 494 12.70 -9.64 36.40
C GLY A 494 13.28 -10.30 37.64
N VAL A 495 12.98 -9.73 38.80
CA VAL A 495 13.29 -10.32 40.10
C VAL A 495 12.12 -11.18 40.53
N TYR A 496 12.42 -12.44 40.86
CA TYR A 496 11.45 -13.39 41.39
C TYR A 496 11.79 -13.74 42.83
N VAL A 497 10.75 -14.00 43.62
CA VAL A 497 10.82 -14.48 44.99
C VAL A 497 10.49 -15.96 44.99
N LEU A 498 11.49 -16.80 45.32
CA LEU A 498 11.34 -18.23 45.51
C LEU A 498 11.08 -18.54 46.99
N ARG A 499 10.06 -19.35 47.26
CA ARG A 499 9.72 -19.85 48.60
C ARG A 499 9.63 -21.37 48.58
N VAL A 500 10.19 -22.01 49.61
CA VAL A 500 10.06 -23.45 49.84
C VAL A 500 9.20 -23.67 51.08
N ALA A 501 8.08 -24.38 50.95
CA ALA A 501 7.13 -24.62 52.05
C ALA A 501 7.79 -25.34 53.24
N ASP A 502 7.25 -25.18 54.46
CA ASP A 502 7.65 -25.84 55.72
C ASP A 502 9.11 -25.66 56.19
N GLY A 503 9.92 -24.85 55.49
CA GLY A 503 11.28 -24.49 55.91
C GLY A 503 11.51 -22.99 56.04
N ASP A 504 10.48 -22.18 55.79
CA ASP A 504 10.52 -20.71 55.76
C ASP A 504 11.70 -20.10 54.98
N VAL A 505 12.18 -20.80 53.93
CA VAL A 505 13.28 -20.30 53.10
C VAL A 505 12.73 -19.44 51.98
N VAL A 506 13.11 -18.16 52.01
CA VAL A 506 12.84 -17.18 50.95
C VAL A 506 14.16 -16.78 50.27
N ARG A 507 14.16 -16.73 48.94
CA ARG A 507 15.30 -16.29 48.13
C ARG A 507 14.83 -15.40 46.99
N ASN A 508 15.54 -14.30 46.76
CA ASN A 508 15.36 -13.48 45.56
C ASN A 508 16.32 -13.97 44.48
N VAL A 509 15.84 -14.02 43.24
CA VAL A 509 16.64 -14.40 42.08
C VAL A 509 16.24 -13.53 40.91
N TRP A 510 17.23 -12.95 40.25
CA TRP A 510 17.03 -12.18 39.04
C TRP A 510 17.18 -13.09 37.83
N SER A 511 16.20 -13.04 36.92
CA SER A 511 16.31 -13.63 35.59
C SER A 511 16.46 -12.51 34.56
N ASN A 512 17.34 -12.70 33.58
CA ASN A 512 17.44 -11.82 32.41
C ASN A 512 16.42 -12.15 31.31
N GLY A 513 15.54 -13.14 31.55
CA GLY A 513 14.56 -13.61 30.56
C GLY A 513 15.16 -14.36 29.37
N ALA A 514 16.47 -14.64 29.37
CA ALA A 514 17.18 -15.19 28.22
C ALA A 514 18.00 -16.45 28.51
N THR A 515 18.60 -16.56 29.71
CA THR A 515 19.44 -17.68 30.11
C THR A 515 18.92 -18.35 31.38
N PRO A 516 18.98 -19.69 31.49
CA PRO A 516 18.65 -20.40 32.73
C PRO A 516 19.54 -19.94 33.90
N VAL A 517 18.94 -19.82 35.08
CA VAL A 517 19.62 -19.49 36.34
C VAL A 517 19.46 -20.67 37.30
N ALA A 518 20.57 -21.10 37.90
CA ALA A 518 20.57 -22.14 38.93
C ALA A 518 20.49 -21.50 40.33
N LEU A 519 19.60 -22.00 41.19
CA LEU A 519 19.45 -21.56 42.58
C LEU A 519 19.20 -22.76 43.50
N ASP A 520 20.23 -23.25 44.16
CA ASP A 520 20.07 -24.30 45.16
C ASP A 520 19.61 -23.74 46.51
N VAL A 521 18.83 -24.54 47.23
CA VAL A 521 18.21 -24.18 48.51
C VAL A 521 18.53 -25.25 49.56
N THR A 522 19.08 -24.84 50.70
CA THR A 522 19.26 -25.70 51.88
C THR A 522 18.25 -25.31 52.94
N LEU A 523 17.48 -26.28 53.44
CA LEU A 523 16.51 -26.09 54.51
C LEU A 523 17.22 -26.06 55.88
N PRO A 524 16.82 -25.15 56.79
CA PRO A 524 17.36 -25.10 58.15
C PRO A 524 16.93 -26.33 58.98
N SER A 525 17.73 -26.71 59.98
CA SER A 525 17.32 -27.71 60.98
C SER A 525 16.10 -27.21 61.77
N PRO A 526 15.15 -28.09 62.14
CA PRO A 526 14.00 -27.69 62.96
C PRO A 526 14.47 -27.27 64.35
N ALA A 527 14.47 -25.96 64.63
CA ALA A 527 14.69 -25.42 65.97
C ALA A 527 13.37 -25.37 66.77
N ALA A 528 13.45 -25.51 68.09
CA ALA A 528 12.31 -25.44 69.00
C ALA A 528 11.48 -24.16 68.79
N ALA A 529 10.15 -24.28 68.88
CA ALA A 529 9.22 -23.20 68.58
C ALA A 529 9.49 -21.93 69.42
N PRO A 530 9.59 -20.74 68.79
CA PRO A 530 9.82 -19.49 69.50
C PRO A 530 8.57 -19.01 70.25
N ALA A 531 8.76 -18.34 71.39
CA ALA A 531 7.69 -17.85 72.27
C ALA A 531 7.66 -16.30 72.41
N GLY A 532 8.44 -15.56 71.61
CA GLY A 532 8.53 -14.10 71.72
C GLY A 532 7.22 -13.38 71.45
N VAL A 533 6.99 -12.25 72.12
CA VAL A 533 5.75 -11.46 72.03
C VAL A 533 6.07 -9.99 71.77
N ILE A 534 5.36 -9.36 70.83
CA ILE A 534 5.34 -7.90 70.68
C ILE A 534 3.90 -7.41 70.79
N ALA A 535 3.63 -6.46 71.69
CA ALA A 535 2.29 -5.91 71.91
C ALA A 535 2.33 -4.40 72.18
N GLY A 536 1.19 -3.72 72.11
CA GLY A 536 1.10 -2.30 72.45
C GLY A 536 -0.23 -1.68 72.05
N THR A 537 -0.30 -0.35 72.03
CA THR A 537 -1.51 0.41 71.68
C THR A 537 -1.30 1.34 70.48
N LEU A 538 -2.35 1.55 69.70
CA LEU A 538 -2.41 2.57 68.64
C LEU A 538 -3.34 3.71 69.07
N ARG A 539 -2.82 4.94 69.06
CA ARG A 539 -3.58 6.17 69.34
C ARG A 539 -3.45 7.19 68.20
N ASP A 540 -4.35 8.16 68.13
CA ASP A 540 -4.17 9.33 67.27
C ASP A 540 -3.36 10.43 67.94
N ALA A 541 -3.09 11.51 67.20
CA ALA A 541 -2.31 12.66 67.67
C ALA A 541 -2.91 13.40 68.88
N VAL A 542 -4.19 13.18 69.21
CA VAL A 542 -4.88 13.75 70.38
C VAL A 542 -5.09 12.71 71.49
N GLY A 543 -4.54 11.52 71.34
CA GLY A 543 -4.48 10.46 72.36
C GLY A 543 -5.65 9.48 72.34
N ALA A 544 -6.59 9.57 71.38
CA ALA A 544 -7.73 8.66 71.32
C ALA A 544 -7.33 7.30 70.72
N PRO A 545 -7.76 6.16 71.32
CA PRO A 545 -7.44 4.83 70.84
C PRO A 545 -8.04 4.56 69.46
N GLN A 546 -7.30 3.84 68.61
CA GLN A 546 -7.70 3.56 67.23
C GLN A 546 -8.03 2.08 67.08
N ALA A 547 -9.32 1.75 67.09
CA ALA A 547 -9.82 0.40 66.89
C ALA A 547 -9.89 0.00 65.41
N MET A 548 -9.92 -1.32 65.15
CA MET A 548 -10.10 -1.89 63.81
C MET A 548 -9.01 -1.48 62.78
N ARG A 549 -7.83 -1.08 63.25
CA ARG A 549 -6.70 -0.69 62.40
C ARG A 549 -5.76 -1.88 62.19
N PRO A 550 -5.46 -2.27 60.93
CA PRO A 550 -4.46 -3.30 60.67
C PRO A 550 -3.04 -2.79 60.95
N ILE A 551 -2.33 -3.53 61.80
CA ILE A 551 -0.91 -3.38 62.12
C ILE A 551 -0.18 -4.54 61.45
N ILE A 552 0.80 -4.21 60.62
CA ILE A 552 1.61 -5.16 59.88
C ILE A 552 2.99 -5.20 60.53
N LEU A 553 3.44 -6.38 60.94
CA LEU A 553 4.77 -6.65 61.44
C LEU A 553 5.54 -7.47 60.41
N THR A 554 6.69 -6.96 59.97
CA THR A 554 7.55 -7.59 58.96
C THR A 554 8.98 -7.75 59.45
N SER A 555 9.61 -8.87 59.13
CA SER A 555 11.06 -9.05 59.11
C SER A 555 11.47 -9.57 57.73
N ASP A 556 12.76 -9.89 57.55
CA ASP A 556 13.27 -10.51 56.32
C ASP A 556 12.62 -11.87 56.02
N LEU A 557 12.03 -12.54 57.02
CA LEU A 557 11.51 -13.91 56.92
C LEU A 557 10.03 -14.06 57.31
N LEU A 558 9.43 -13.05 57.98
CA LEU A 558 8.08 -13.15 58.55
C LEU A 558 7.25 -11.91 58.21
N SER A 559 5.97 -12.08 57.84
CA SER A 559 5.00 -10.98 57.75
C SER A 559 3.70 -11.42 58.42
N ARG A 560 3.22 -10.64 59.39
CA ARG A 560 1.98 -10.90 60.13
C ARG A 560 1.15 -9.62 60.23
N THR A 561 -0.16 -9.77 60.16
CA THR A 561 -1.09 -8.66 60.34
C THR A 561 -2.03 -8.97 61.49
N VAL A 562 -2.22 -8.00 62.39
CA VAL A 562 -3.24 -8.05 63.44
C VAL A 562 -4.04 -6.75 63.42
N THR A 563 -5.28 -6.82 63.85
CA THR A 563 -6.16 -5.65 63.91
C THR A 563 -6.28 -5.18 65.34
N THR A 564 -6.20 -3.87 65.58
CA THR A 564 -6.34 -3.30 66.92
C THR A 564 -7.75 -3.50 67.49
N ASP A 565 -7.84 -3.77 68.79
CA ASP A 565 -9.12 -3.91 69.50
C ASP A 565 -9.80 -2.54 69.79
N ALA A 566 -10.96 -2.57 70.46
CA ALA A 566 -11.72 -1.37 70.82
C ALA A 566 -10.95 -0.37 71.71
N ALA A 567 -9.94 -0.84 72.45
CA ALA A 567 -9.05 -0.02 73.26
C ALA A 567 -7.75 0.35 72.53
N GLY A 568 -7.65 0.04 71.22
CA GLY A 568 -6.50 0.30 70.38
C GLY A 568 -5.35 -0.69 70.56
N ARG A 569 -5.53 -1.81 71.28
CA ARG A 569 -4.44 -2.74 71.58
C ARG A 569 -4.16 -3.69 70.41
N TYR A 570 -2.89 -4.04 70.20
CA TYR A 570 -2.45 -5.06 69.26
C TYR A 570 -1.44 -6.01 69.90
N ARG A 571 -1.32 -7.23 69.36
CA ARG A 571 -0.42 -8.28 69.89
C ARG A 571 0.01 -9.27 68.81
N PHE A 572 1.29 -9.61 68.79
CA PHE A 572 1.89 -10.67 67.99
C PHE A 572 2.60 -11.67 68.92
N ASP A 573 2.26 -12.96 68.80
CA ASP A 573 2.81 -14.05 69.62
C ASP A 573 3.73 -14.99 68.83
N GLY A 574 4.60 -15.74 69.50
CA GLY A 574 5.44 -16.79 68.88
C GLY A 574 6.45 -16.23 67.87
N LEU A 575 7.07 -15.11 68.19
CA LEU A 575 8.05 -14.44 67.33
C LEU A 575 9.47 -14.95 67.63
N PRO A 576 10.23 -15.39 66.61
CA PRO A 576 11.66 -15.65 66.73
C PRO A 576 12.45 -14.43 67.23
N ALA A 577 13.65 -14.67 67.76
CA ALA A 577 14.61 -13.61 68.03
C ALA A 577 14.97 -12.89 66.71
N GLY A 578 14.87 -11.56 66.69
CA GLY A 578 15.13 -10.78 65.47
C GLY A 578 14.62 -9.35 65.52
N ALA A 579 15.02 -8.58 64.50
CA ALA A 579 14.51 -7.23 64.25
C ALA A 579 13.19 -7.31 63.46
N TYR A 580 12.20 -6.55 63.88
CA TYR A 580 10.90 -6.45 63.24
C TYR A 580 10.60 -4.99 62.94
N THR A 581 10.02 -4.74 61.77
CA THR A 581 9.50 -3.44 61.36
C THR A 581 7.98 -3.48 61.47
N ILE A 582 7.39 -2.47 62.11
CA ILE A 582 5.94 -2.32 62.25
C ILE A 582 5.47 -1.16 61.38
N HIS A 583 4.42 -1.44 60.60
CA HIS A 583 3.72 -0.49 59.74
C HIS A 583 2.21 -0.50 60.03
N ILE A 584 1.59 0.67 60.01
CA ILE A 584 0.14 0.82 60.12
C ILE A 584 -0.43 0.92 58.70
N GLN A 585 -1.28 -0.03 58.32
CA GLN A 585 -1.77 -0.12 56.95
C GLN A 585 -2.51 1.17 56.54
N GLY A 586 -2.10 1.74 55.40
CA GLY A 586 -2.71 2.95 54.84
C GLY A 586 -2.21 4.26 55.43
N VAL A 587 -1.14 4.24 56.24
CA VAL A 587 -0.54 5.43 56.85
C VAL A 587 0.89 5.60 56.35
N THR A 588 1.19 6.71 55.69
CA THR A 588 2.54 7.04 55.19
C THR A 588 3.43 7.61 56.30
N ALA A 589 3.53 6.90 57.43
CA ALA A 589 4.44 7.22 58.52
C ALA A 589 5.74 6.41 58.39
N VAL A 590 6.82 6.90 59.03
CA VAL A 590 8.09 6.16 59.13
C VAL A 590 7.82 4.84 59.89
N PRO A 591 8.12 3.67 59.31
CA PRO A 591 7.96 2.40 60.00
C PRO A 591 8.82 2.35 61.27
N GLN A 592 8.31 1.73 62.33
CA GLN A 592 9.02 1.63 63.61
C GLN A 592 9.72 0.27 63.71
N THR A 593 10.98 0.27 64.12
CA THR A 593 11.75 -0.98 64.31
C THR A 593 11.77 -1.37 65.79
N VAL A 594 11.56 -2.65 66.06
CA VAL A 594 11.60 -3.26 67.40
C VAL A 594 12.35 -4.59 67.34
N HIS A 595 13.18 -4.86 68.34
CA HIS A 595 13.89 -6.13 68.46
C HIS A 595 13.21 -7.02 69.48
N SER A 596 13.00 -8.29 69.13
CA SER A 596 12.59 -9.36 70.06
C SER A 596 13.79 -10.28 70.28
N ASP A 597 14.02 -10.70 71.52
CA ASP A 597 14.98 -11.75 71.88
C ASP A 597 14.39 -13.16 71.77
N GLY A 598 13.11 -13.28 71.38
CA GLY A 598 12.39 -14.55 71.23
C GLY A 598 11.87 -15.13 72.54
N GLN A 599 12.03 -14.44 73.68
CA GLN A 599 11.61 -14.92 75.00
C GLN A 599 10.87 -13.87 75.82
N THR A 600 11.33 -12.62 75.81
CA THR A 600 10.80 -11.54 76.63
C THR A 600 9.72 -10.76 75.86
N PRO A 601 8.52 -10.53 76.43
CA PRO A 601 7.52 -9.67 75.81
C PRO A 601 8.01 -8.23 75.68
N VAL A 602 7.86 -7.65 74.49
CA VAL A 602 8.22 -6.25 74.19
C VAL A 602 6.97 -5.42 74.00
N THR A 603 6.92 -4.24 74.61
CA THR A 603 5.83 -3.27 74.44
C THR A 603 6.25 -2.15 73.50
N LEU A 604 5.42 -1.84 72.49
CA LEU A 604 5.62 -0.74 71.55
C LEU A 604 4.30 0.01 71.33
N ASP A 605 4.19 1.26 71.78
CA ASP A 605 3.02 2.09 71.51
C ASP A 605 3.21 2.94 70.25
N LEU A 606 2.16 3.04 69.44
CA LEU A 606 2.14 3.71 68.14
C LEU A 606 1.18 4.91 68.14
N VAL A 607 1.54 5.96 67.39
CA VAL A 607 0.73 7.17 67.23
C VAL A 607 0.54 7.51 65.75
N LEU A 608 -0.71 7.77 65.33
CA LEU A 608 -1.02 8.27 63.98
C LEU A 608 -0.61 9.75 63.85
N PRO A 609 0.18 10.14 62.84
CA PRO A 609 0.49 11.54 62.58
C PRO A 609 -0.74 12.31 62.08
N ALA A 610 -0.82 13.61 62.40
CA ALA A 610 -1.85 14.51 61.85
C ALA A 610 -1.68 14.63 60.32
N ALA A 611 -2.77 14.47 59.56
CA ALA A 611 -2.72 14.47 58.09
C ALA A 611 -2.32 15.84 57.51
N LEU A 612 -1.34 15.86 56.59
CA LEU A 612 -1.03 17.02 55.73
C LEU A 612 -1.85 16.93 54.43
N PRO A 613 -2.33 18.06 53.85
CA PRO A 613 -3.03 18.05 52.56
C PRO A 613 -2.07 17.75 51.39
N PRO A 614 -2.54 17.13 50.28
CA PRO A 614 -1.68 16.77 49.16
C PRO A 614 -1.22 18.02 48.37
N ALA A 615 0.08 18.13 48.13
CA ALA A 615 0.65 19.15 47.24
C ALA A 615 0.14 18.96 45.80
N ARG A 616 -0.19 20.06 45.12
CA ARG A 616 -0.61 20.10 43.71
C ARG A 616 0.27 21.07 42.93
N SER A 617 0.63 20.73 41.69
CA SER A 617 1.46 21.54 40.79
C SER A 617 0.65 22.68 40.13
N SER A 618 1.33 23.60 39.42
CA SER A 618 0.72 24.64 38.59
C SER A 618 1.52 24.85 37.29
N VAL A 619 0.87 25.36 36.25
CA VAL A 619 1.52 25.79 34.99
C VAL A 619 1.23 27.27 34.77
N ALA A 620 2.24 28.09 34.55
CA ALA A 620 2.08 29.51 34.26
C ALA A 620 3.04 29.98 33.14
N GLY A 621 2.75 31.10 32.49
CA GLY A 621 3.63 31.67 31.48
C GLY A 621 3.03 32.89 30.80
N HIS A 622 3.68 33.37 29.75
CA HIS A 622 3.22 34.48 28.92
C HIS A 622 3.02 34.04 27.47
N LEU A 623 1.90 34.41 26.87
CA LEU A 623 1.67 34.35 25.44
C LEU A 623 2.15 35.64 24.79
N ARG A 624 3.12 35.54 23.88
CA ARG A 624 3.70 36.68 23.15
C ARG A 624 3.52 36.53 21.64
N ASP A 625 3.50 37.65 20.92
CA ASP A 625 3.61 37.68 19.47
C ASP A 625 5.09 37.74 19.02
N GLN A 626 5.33 37.67 17.71
CA GLN A 626 6.69 37.70 17.14
C GLN A 626 7.49 38.98 17.48
N ALA A 627 6.84 40.07 17.92
CA ALA A 627 7.50 41.28 18.39
C ALA A 627 7.86 41.22 19.89
N GLY A 628 7.54 40.11 20.57
CA GLY A 628 7.75 39.90 21.99
C GLY A 628 6.67 40.54 22.87
N ILE A 629 5.61 41.12 22.29
CA ILE A 629 4.54 41.81 23.01
C ILE A 629 3.53 40.77 23.54
N GLY A 630 3.07 40.96 24.77
CA GLY A 630 2.07 40.10 25.40
C GLY A 630 0.73 40.16 24.70
N VAL A 631 0.11 39.00 24.47
CA VAL A 631 -1.16 38.88 23.75
C VAL A 631 -2.29 38.53 24.72
N GLY A 632 -3.06 39.53 25.14
CA GLY A 632 -4.22 39.36 26.01
C GLY A 632 -5.50 38.93 25.30
N GLY A 633 -6.45 38.39 26.08
CA GLY A 633 -7.78 38.02 25.61
C GLY A 633 -7.84 36.69 24.83
N ARG A 634 -6.79 35.89 24.82
CA ARG A 634 -6.72 34.62 24.08
C ARG A 634 -7.01 33.42 24.98
N SER A 635 -7.85 32.51 24.52
CA SER A 635 -8.15 31.27 25.25
C SER A 635 -6.99 30.28 25.15
N ILE A 636 -6.55 29.76 26.29
CA ILE A 636 -5.59 28.67 26.42
C ILE A 636 -6.28 27.50 27.11
N THR A 637 -6.29 26.33 26.46
CA THR A 637 -6.88 25.09 26.99
C THR A 637 -5.77 24.09 27.32
N LEU A 638 -5.76 23.57 28.55
CA LEU A 638 -4.83 22.55 29.04
C LEU A 638 -5.59 21.24 29.33
N GLU A 639 -5.17 20.13 28.75
CA GLU A 639 -5.83 18.82 28.78
C GLU A 639 -4.89 17.74 29.37
N LEU A 640 -5.32 17.02 30.42
CA LEU A 640 -4.60 15.86 30.97
C LEU A 640 -4.87 14.62 30.11
N LEU A 641 -3.83 14.09 29.47
CA LEU A 641 -3.97 13.03 28.45
C LEU A 641 -4.45 11.68 29.01
N SER A 642 -4.19 11.39 30.29
CA SER A 642 -4.58 10.11 30.92
C SER A 642 -6.03 10.06 31.37
N ALA A 643 -6.67 11.21 31.58
CA ALA A 643 -8.00 11.31 32.18
C ALA A 643 -8.98 12.20 31.40
N GLY A 644 -8.52 12.85 30.32
CA GLY A 644 -9.34 13.75 29.50
C GLY A 644 -9.81 15.03 30.23
N LEU A 645 -9.23 15.35 31.39
CA LEU A 645 -9.59 16.54 32.15
C LEU A 645 -9.03 17.79 31.46
N ALA A 646 -9.92 18.64 30.93
CA ALA A 646 -9.55 19.90 30.29
C ALA A 646 -9.91 21.12 31.14
N ARG A 647 -9.03 22.12 31.17
CA ARG A 647 -9.27 23.44 31.77
C ARG A 647 -8.91 24.52 30.77
N THR A 648 -9.67 25.61 30.77
CA THR A 648 -9.41 26.75 29.89
C THR A 648 -9.27 28.03 30.71
N VAL A 649 -8.28 28.85 30.37
CA VAL A 649 -8.09 30.20 30.90
C VAL A 649 -7.95 31.17 29.75
N THR A 650 -8.20 32.45 29.99
CA THR A 650 -7.97 33.52 29.02
C THR A 650 -6.72 34.29 29.44
N THR A 651 -5.85 34.63 28.50
CA THR A 651 -4.66 35.43 28.79
C THR A 651 -5.03 36.83 29.27
N GLU A 652 -4.33 37.33 30.28
CA GLU A 652 -4.46 38.70 30.78
C GLU A 652 -3.93 39.72 29.76
N ALA A 653 -4.17 41.02 29.97
CA ALA A 653 -3.78 42.08 29.03
C ALA A 653 -2.28 42.09 28.67
N ASP A 654 -1.42 41.61 29.57
CA ASP A 654 0.04 41.48 29.36
C ASP A 654 0.47 40.11 28.79
N GLY A 655 -0.50 39.28 28.41
CA GLY A 655 -0.31 37.94 27.86
C GLY A 655 -0.12 36.84 28.92
N SER A 656 -0.12 37.15 30.22
CA SER A 656 0.08 36.14 31.26
C SER A 656 -1.09 35.15 31.36
N TYR A 657 -0.79 33.91 31.74
CA TYR A 657 -1.79 32.86 31.99
C TYR A 657 -1.32 31.90 33.08
N ARG A 658 -2.26 31.27 33.80
CA ARG A 658 -1.95 30.34 34.90
C ARG A 658 -3.03 29.28 35.15
N PHE A 659 -2.59 28.05 35.41
CA PHE A 659 -3.38 26.91 35.85
C PHE A 659 -2.86 26.38 37.18
N GLU A 660 -3.73 26.20 38.19
CA GLU A 660 -3.34 25.72 39.52
C GLU A 660 -3.93 24.35 39.87
N GLY A 661 -3.38 23.70 40.89
CA GLY A 661 -4.02 22.53 41.49
C GLY A 661 -3.93 21.27 40.62
N LEU A 662 -2.89 21.17 39.79
CA LEU A 662 -2.73 20.13 38.79
C LEU A 662 -2.07 18.87 39.38
N PRO A 663 -2.65 17.67 39.16
CA PRO A 663 -1.98 16.41 39.48
C PRO A 663 -0.79 16.16 38.55
N GLY A 664 0.12 15.28 38.96
CA GLY A 664 1.21 14.82 38.11
C GLY A 664 0.70 14.07 36.89
N GLY A 665 1.33 14.28 35.74
CA GLY A 665 0.92 13.68 34.46
C GLY A 665 1.33 14.50 33.23
N SER A 666 1.07 13.94 32.05
CA SER A 666 1.33 14.59 30.76
C SER A 666 0.12 15.39 30.29
N TYR A 667 0.33 16.65 29.96
CA TYR A 667 -0.70 17.58 29.50
C TYR A 667 -0.45 18.08 28.08
N ARG A 668 -1.52 18.38 27.36
CA ARG A 668 -1.53 19.10 26.08
C ARG A 668 -2.14 20.48 26.27
N LEU A 669 -1.46 21.51 25.76
CA LEU A 669 -1.89 22.91 25.79
C LEU A 669 -2.22 23.39 24.37
N ARG A 670 -3.37 24.05 24.18
CA ARG A 670 -3.83 24.64 22.92
C ARG A 670 -4.17 26.12 23.10
N VAL A 671 -3.73 26.97 22.16
CA VAL A 671 -4.11 28.39 22.10
C VAL A 671 -5.15 28.59 20.99
N GLY A 672 -6.24 29.31 21.29
CA GLY A 672 -7.37 29.51 20.37
C GLY A 672 -7.95 28.19 19.84
N ASP A 673 -8.34 28.16 18.56
CA ASP A 673 -8.83 26.97 17.86
C ASP A 673 -7.71 25.98 17.45
N GLY A 674 -6.52 26.08 18.05
CA GLY A 674 -5.34 25.29 17.68
C GLY A 674 -4.30 26.08 16.87
N GLU A 675 -4.30 27.40 16.99
CA GLU A 675 -3.27 28.30 16.44
C GLU A 675 -1.86 27.92 16.93
N LEU A 676 -1.77 27.34 18.13
CA LEU A 676 -0.56 26.79 18.72
C LEU A 676 -0.88 25.57 19.61
N VAL A 677 -0.10 24.50 19.51
CA VAL A 677 -0.20 23.30 20.36
C VAL A 677 1.15 22.96 20.99
N ARG A 678 1.17 22.67 22.30
CA ARG A 678 2.35 22.26 23.08
C ARG A 678 2.03 21.12 24.05
N SER A 679 3.06 20.42 24.52
CA SER A 679 2.93 19.38 25.55
C SER A 679 3.85 19.70 26.72
N VAL A 680 3.41 19.38 27.94
CA VAL A 680 4.17 19.58 29.19
C VAL A 680 3.93 18.43 30.16
N TRP A 681 4.95 18.00 30.90
CA TRP A 681 4.84 16.98 31.94
C TRP A 681 5.01 17.61 33.33
N LEU A 682 4.16 17.20 34.28
CA LEU A 682 4.18 17.68 35.67
C LEU A 682 4.46 16.53 36.63
N ASP A 683 5.28 16.79 37.65
CA ASP A 683 5.60 15.86 38.74
C ASP A 683 4.53 15.86 39.87
N GLY A 684 3.54 16.75 39.77
CA GLY A 684 2.47 16.95 40.75
C GLY A 684 2.87 17.76 41.98
N ARG A 685 4.09 18.34 42.02
CA ARG A 685 4.63 19.05 43.17
C ARG A 685 5.16 20.44 42.84
N ALA A 686 5.96 20.58 41.79
CA ALA A 686 6.60 21.85 41.45
C ALA A 686 5.78 22.66 40.42
N PRO A 687 5.74 24.00 40.51
CA PRO A 687 5.20 24.82 39.43
C PRO A 687 6.10 24.77 38.19
N VAL A 688 5.50 24.83 37.00
CA VAL A 688 6.21 24.86 35.71
C VAL A 688 5.92 26.17 34.99
N MET A 689 6.97 26.83 34.52
CA MET A 689 6.88 28.01 33.66
C MET A 689 6.97 27.60 32.17
N LEU A 690 6.01 28.04 31.36
CA LEU A 690 5.95 27.75 29.93
C LEU A 690 5.53 29.00 29.15
N ASP A 691 6.51 29.74 28.65
CA ASP A 691 6.22 30.87 27.75
C ASP A 691 5.86 30.36 26.35
N LEU A 692 4.90 31.02 25.72
CA LEU A 692 4.33 30.65 24.43
C LEU A 692 4.51 31.80 23.45
N MET A 693 4.85 31.47 22.20
CA MET A 693 5.02 32.44 21.13
C MET A 693 4.03 32.10 20.01
N LEU A 694 3.11 33.02 19.69
CA LEU A 694 2.23 32.87 18.55
C LEU A 694 3.06 32.87 17.26
N PRO A 695 2.79 31.97 16.30
CA PRO A 695 3.43 32.03 14.99
C PRO A 695 3.11 33.37 14.30
N ALA A 696 3.99 33.82 13.40
CA ALA A 696 3.77 35.04 12.63
C ALA A 696 2.39 35.01 11.96
N PRO A 697 1.60 36.10 12.03
CA PRO A 697 0.40 36.22 11.21
C PRO A 697 0.83 36.06 9.75
N VAL A 698 0.22 35.10 9.05
CA VAL A 698 0.42 34.97 7.61
C VAL A 698 -0.22 36.19 6.96
N THR A 699 0.53 37.27 6.73
CA THR A 699 0.07 38.39 5.90
C THR A 699 -0.18 37.84 4.50
N PRO A 700 -1.41 37.85 3.96
CA PRO A 700 -1.68 37.35 2.62
C PRO A 700 -1.20 38.39 1.60
N ALA A 701 0.10 38.38 1.30
CA ALA A 701 0.66 39.11 0.18
C ALA A 701 0.66 38.18 -1.04
N GLY A 702 -0.16 38.54 -2.04
CA GLY A 702 -0.27 37.83 -3.32
C GLY A 702 -1.44 36.87 -3.36
N LEU A 703 -2.62 37.38 -3.71
CA LEU A 703 -3.77 36.54 -4.00
C LEU A 703 -3.95 36.54 -5.50
N GLY A 704 -3.65 35.41 -6.14
CA GLY A 704 -3.99 35.19 -7.53
C GLY A 704 -5.47 35.52 -7.77
N ARG A 705 -5.76 36.12 -8.92
CA ARG A 705 -7.12 36.48 -9.35
C ARG A 705 -7.49 35.68 -10.58
N ILE A 706 -8.70 35.13 -10.62
CA ILE A 706 -9.29 34.56 -11.83
C ILE A 706 -10.55 35.36 -12.16
N SER A 707 -10.63 35.90 -13.37
CA SER A 707 -11.78 36.68 -13.84
C SER A 707 -12.07 36.45 -15.32
N GLY A 708 -13.25 36.80 -15.80
CA GLY A 708 -13.60 36.69 -17.22
C GLY A 708 -15.05 37.00 -17.48
N THR A 709 -15.50 36.80 -18.71
CA THR A 709 -16.89 37.02 -19.15
C THR A 709 -17.56 35.74 -19.66
N LEU A 710 -18.85 35.61 -19.40
CA LEU A 710 -19.72 34.57 -19.95
C LEU A 710 -20.51 35.15 -21.13
N ARG A 711 -20.44 34.52 -22.30
CA ARG A 711 -21.18 34.90 -23.50
C ARG A 711 -21.86 33.69 -24.15
N ASP A 712 -22.97 33.89 -24.84
CA ASP A 712 -23.55 32.84 -25.70
C ASP A 712 -22.79 32.72 -27.05
N ARG A 713 -23.20 31.78 -27.90
CA ARG A 713 -22.58 31.55 -29.23
C ARG A 713 -22.73 32.74 -30.17
N GLU A 714 -23.70 33.61 -29.93
CA GLU A 714 -23.96 34.84 -30.65
C GLU A 714 -23.20 36.05 -30.04
N GLY A 715 -22.42 35.84 -28.98
CA GLY A 715 -21.55 36.82 -28.34
C GLY A 715 -22.23 37.70 -27.29
N ARG A 716 -23.50 37.44 -26.93
CA ARG A 716 -24.26 38.25 -25.96
C ARG A 716 -23.89 37.86 -24.52
N PRO A 717 -23.75 38.83 -23.60
CA PRO A 717 -23.36 38.54 -22.22
C PRO A 717 -24.44 37.76 -21.47
N GLN A 718 -24.02 36.81 -20.64
CA GLN A 718 -24.90 35.95 -19.85
C GLN A 718 -24.84 36.36 -18.37
N ALA A 719 -25.77 37.22 -17.96
CA ALA A 719 -25.88 37.72 -16.59
C ALA A 719 -26.60 36.73 -15.65
N GLY A 720 -26.32 36.83 -14.35
CA GLY A 720 -27.02 36.05 -13.31
C GLY A 720 -26.67 34.56 -13.28
N ARG A 721 -25.60 34.13 -13.97
CA ARG A 721 -25.18 32.73 -14.00
C ARG A 721 -24.26 32.45 -12.81
N VAL A 722 -24.53 31.35 -12.10
CA VAL A 722 -23.66 30.85 -11.03
C VAL A 722 -22.39 30.28 -11.65
N VAL A 723 -21.26 30.74 -11.16
CA VAL A 723 -19.93 30.25 -11.50
C VAL A 723 -19.29 29.71 -10.23
N ASN A 724 -18.90 28.44 -10.22
CA ASN A 724 -18.19 27.83 -9.09
C ASN A 724 -16.72 27.62 -9.44
N LEU A 725 -15.84 27.75 -8.45
CA LEU A 725 -14.41 27.53 -8.57
C LEU A 725 -13.96 26.59 -7.44
N VAL A 726 -13.39 25.44 -7.79
CA VAL A 726 -12.90 24.43 -6.83
C VAL A 726 -11.45 24.09 -7.12
N GLY A 727 -10.57 24.18 -6.13
CA GLY A 727 -9.13 23.91 -6.27
C GLY A 727 -8.32 24.59 -5.19
N GLY A 728 -7.04 24.21 -5.01
CA GLY A 728 -6.15 24.88 -4.05
C GLY A 728 -6.61 24.81 -2.58
N GLY A 729 -7.44 23.83 -2.21
CA GLY A 729 -8.00 23.69 -0.86
C GLY A 729 -9.23 24.56 -0.58
N VAL A 730 -9.77 25.29 -1.58
CA VAL A 730 -10.95 26.15 -1.45
C VAL A 730 -12.07 25.74 -2.43
N SER A 731 -13.30 26.09 -2.07
CA SER A 731 -14.50 25.97 -2.90
C SER A 731 -15.27 27.28 -2.83
N LEU A 732 -15.29 28.02 -3.93
CA LEU A 732 -15.81 29.38 -4.02
C LEU A 732 -16.91 29.48 -5.08
N THR A 733 -17.83 30.42 -4.91
CA THR A 733 -18.93 30.65 -5.85
C THR A 733 -19.12 32.16 -6.08
N THR A 734 -19.40 32.55 -7.31
CA THR A 734 -19.76 33.91 -7.69
C THR A 734 -20.91 33.89 -8.71
N VAL A 735 -21.48 35.05 -9.03
CA VAL A 735 -22.56 35.20 -10.01
C VAL A 735 -22.12 36.22 -11.06
N SER A 736 -22.33 35.91 -12.34
CA SER A 736 -21.98 36.84 -13.42
C SER A 736 -22.83 38.11 -13.39
N ASP A 737 -22.21 39.26 -13.61
CA ASP A 737 -22.89 40.56 -13.63
C ASP A 737 -23.66 40.82 -14.94
N VAL A 738 -24.23 42.02 -15.09
CA VAL A 738 -25.00 42.42 -16.29
C VAL A 738 -24.18 42.42 -17.59
N ALA A 739 -22.86 42.52 -17.51
CA ALA A 739 -21.94 42.40 -18.63
C ALA A 739 -21.43 40.96 -18.83
N GLY A 740 -21.96 40.01 -18.05
CA GLY A 740 -21.53 38.61 -18.03
C GLY A 740 -20.22 38.39 -17.27
N ALA A 741 -19.67 39.39 -16.58
CA ALA A 741 -18.37 39.29 -15.94
C ALA A 741 -18.44 38.55 -14.61
N TYR A 742 -17.43 37.73 -14.32
CA TYR A 742 -17.26 37.03 -13.05
C TYR A 742 -15.83 37.20 -12.52
N ARG A 743 -15.64 37.07 -11.21
CA ARG A 743 -14.32 37.15 -10.57
C ARG A 743 -14.20 36.33 -9.29
N PHE A 744 -13.00 35.83 -9.06
CA PHE A 744 -12.52 35.21 -7.84
C PHE A 744 -11.17 35.83 -7.48
N ASP A 745 -11.11 36.44 -6.31
CA ASP A 745 -9.89 36.93 -5.68
C ASP A 745 -9.47 35.91 -4.62
N GLY A 746 -8.23 35.98 -4.14
CA GLY A 746 -7.83 35.16 -2.99
C GLY A 746 -7.08 33.87 -3.31
N LEU A 747 -6.68 33.65 -4.55
CA LEU A 747 -6.33 32.30 -5.00
C LEU A 747 -4.84 32.01 -4.83
N ALA A 748 -4.52 30.89 -4.19
CA ALA A 748 -3.17 30.35 -4.15
C ALA A 748 -2.74 29.82 -5.54
N ALA A 749 -1.43 29.61 -5.72
CA ALA A 749 -0.89 28.97 -6.91
C ALA A 749 -1.41 27.53 -7.02
N ALA A 750 -2.37 27.31 -7.92
CA ALA A 750 -3.02 26.02 -8.10
C ALA A 750 -3.78 25.97 -9.43
N THR A 751 -4.15 24.77 -9.84
CA THR A 751 -5.17 24.59 -10.88
C THR A 751 -6.54 24.59 -10.23
N TYR A 752 -7.44 25.43 -10.73
CA TYR A 752 -8.84 25.49 -10.31
C TYR A 752 -9.75 24.93 -11.40
N LEU A 753 -10.77 24.18 -11.00
CA LEU A 753 -11.90 23.82 -11.86
C LEU A 753 -12.97 24.91 -11.73
N LEU A 754 -13.25 25.59 -12.83
CA LEU A 754 -14.36 26.52 -12.96
C LEU A 754 -15.55 25.82 -13.63
N THR A 755 -16.74 25.90 -13.02
CA THR A 755 -17.97 25.33 -13.58
C THR A 755 -19.08 26.36 -13.69
N VAL A 756 -19.89 26.23 -14.75
CA VAL A 756 -21.15 26.96 -14.94
C VAL A 756 -22.25 25.90 -15.07
N PRO A 757 -22.85 25.45 -13.96
CA PRO A 757 -23.70 24.27 -13.94
C PRO A 757 -24.91 24.35 -14.89
N ALA A 758 -25.55 25.53 -14.96
CA ALA A 758 -26.70 25.75 -15.84
C ALA A 758 -26.38 25.63 -17.34
N ALA A 759 -25.11 25.70 -17.72
CA ALA A 759 -24.62 25.52 -19.09
C ALA A 759 -23.92 24.16 -19.32
N GLY A 760 -23.85 23.30 -18.28
CA GLY A 760 -23.08 22.05 -18.35
C GLY A 760 -21.58 22.25 -18.63
N LEU A 761 -21.05 23.45 -18.37
CA LEU A 761 -19.69 23.84 -18.75
C LEU A 761 -18.72 23.67 -17.57
N ALA A 762 -17.56 23.08 -17.86
CA ALA A 762 -16.46 22.87 -16.93
C ALA A 762 -15.11 23.16 -17.61
N ARG A 763 -14.30 24.06 -17.04
CA ARG A 763 -12.99 24.47 -17.58
C ARG A 763 -11.97 24.57 -16.46
N TYR A 764 -10.74 24.17 -16.77
CA TYR A 764 -9.62 24.32 -15.83
C TYR A 764 -8.86 25.60 -16.14
N VAL A 765 -8.46 26.29 -15.09
CA VAL A 765 -7.71 27.54 -15.14
C VAL A 765 -6.64 27.50 -14.06
N ILE A 766 -5.42 27.90 -14.41
CA ILE A 766 -4.28 27.89 -13.50
C ILE A 766 -4.13 29.31 -12.95
N SER A 767 -4.12 29.44 -11.64
CA SER A 767 -3.57 30.65 -11.00
C SER A 767 -2.14 30.36 -10.58
N ASN A 768 -1.23 31.28 -10.85
CA ASN A 768 0.14 31.25 -10.33
C ASN A 768 0.22 31.86 -8.91
N GLY A 769 -0.92 32.25 -8.32
CA GLY A 769 -1.00 32.87 -7.00
C GLY A 769 -0.48 34.30 -6.93
N GLN A 770 -0.03 34.89 -8.05
CA GLN A 770 0.65 36.19 -8.06
C GLN A 770 0.11 37.17 -9.11
N SER A 771 -0.39 36.69 -10.23
CA SER A 771 -0.87 37.51 -11.35
C SER A 771 -2.34 37.20 -11.67
N PRO A 772 -3.13 38.19 -12.12
CA PRO A 772 -4.47 37.93 -12.62
C PRO A 772 -4.44 37.01 -13.85
N THR A 773 -5.37 36.07 -13.90
CA THR A 773 -5.60 35.18 -15.04
C THR A 773 -7.01 35.44 -15.58
N GLN A 774 -7.10 35.80 -16.86
CA GLN A 774 -8.36 36.02 -17.54
C GLN A 774 -8.80 34.76 -18.29
N LEU A 775 -10.07 34.38 -18.16
CA LEU A 775 -10.67 33.27 -18.90
C LEU A 775 -12.09 33.65 -19.35
N ASP A 776 -12.27 33.98 -20.62
CA ASP A 776 -13.60 34.19 -21.20
C ASP A 776 -14.21 32.86 -21.64
N LEU A 777 -15.52 32.71 -21.40
CA LEU A 777 -16.24 31.45 -21.61
C LEU A 777 -17.45 31.66 -22.51
N ILE A 778 -17.58 30.78 -23.51
CA ILE A 778 -18.79 30.66 -24.32
C ILE A 778 -19.65 29.56 -23.70
N VAL A 779 -20.84 29.92 -23.24
CA VAL A 779 -21.81 29.05 -22.54
C VAL A 779 -23.03 28.75 -23.40
#